data_AF-A0A7L0XKB3-F1
#
_entry.id   AF-A0A7L0XKB3-F1
#
_cell.length_a   1.000
_cell.length_b   1.000
_cell.length_c   1.000
_cell.angle_alpha   90.00
_cell.angle_beta   90.00
_cell.angle_gamma   90.00
#
_symmetry.space_group_name_H-M   'P 1'
#
loop_
_entity.id
_entity.type
_entity.pdbx_description
1 polymer ?
#
loop_
_entity_poly.entity_id
_entity_poly.type
_entity_poly.pdbx_seq_one_letter_code
_entity_poly.pdbx_strand_id
1 'polypeptide(L)'
;SFTISLQKVDNTTVMIKLRPGVPSSCHIRIKSVIRSELNIKPGENVTFTFTCSTPEKYFIMEIQKNIDCVSGPCPFGDVHLYPLRLPRLNRTYIWDVKASTKAGLELKFSAPWLRQIGPGETCPDFISYNINSCIDKATVNIGTFCRNGSVSRVKLLGGVVMSLHLPWNSPLTTSGFNIANRASIKRLCIIESTLKGESSITLMSPNYPLGFPEDELMTWQFVIPSSMRASVFFHNYSLSNCERKEERVEYYIPGSLSNPEVFKLSDSQPANIAGSFNMSLQGCDQDAQNPGILRLLFQVVVQHPQLDENVTHLVDLSKERNMTVTIHSEGWPGHTPLMSEPICLICKDPRTCDRVLTLASGAVYRISFLCKDLSRLRITAEKGISCVDFWRCQKKIYSLSVPKAITQLPIQLHRFIWKLLAPDMINIEITSPSLKLQQHIQEQRCNKSYSYSIVSATPETELYVGTFCPGGSIEKIQMRNNVTISLKTFGKGFINESNTQDLKMSFVPHIKDECTFTVSPNPKAKVELQSPNPHYGLPPYVSISWYIVVPSKQIARLGFSKDRMGIACETGHAYVNIKEETPGAEETVRREDEPLPNPRNMYHNFWVNVSNCKPVDRTQLTLQFWVTLADKQIDLGIILGIVAGAGVLVAIGLTVCCVKKKKKKTQNPMVGVYNANVNTQMPGKKGLFTKGRQTSESHVYAVIDDAVVYGHLLKESNGSIAPEVDVYRPFDGPVGSLPPSPPPFSFRKDIKFSSNTEEEPPPLTDTEHDNYTFAHQKSGQLEDNGDANEKDKGDTSMPLLESKEQDGLVE
;
A
#
# COMPACT_ATOMS: atom_id res chain seq x y z
N SER A 1 -37.40 -54.66 7.51
CA SER A 1 -37.00 -54.96 6.12
C SER A 1 -37.11 -53.70 5.29
N PHE A 2 -36.45 -53.66 4.13
CA PHE A 2 -36.53 -52.57 3.16
C PHE A 2 -37.11 -53.12 1.86
N THR A 3 -37.96 -52.34 1.20
CA THR A 3 -38.57 -52.68 -0.09
C THR A 3 -38.35 -51.50 -1.03
N ILE A 4 -37.64 -51.75 -2.14
CA ILE A 4 -37.41 -50.77 -3.20
C ILE A 4 -38.16 -51.25 -4.43
N SER A 5 -39.05 -50.41 -4.95
CA SER A 5 -39.85 -50.67 -6.14
C SER A 5 -39.55 -49.58 -7.17
N LEU A 6 -38.97 -49.95 -8.30
CA LEU A 6 -38.57 -49.02 -9.37
C LEU A 6 -39.58 -49.10 -10.51
N GLN A 7 -40.09 -47.96 -10.97
CA GLN A 7 -40.95 -47.94 -12.16
C GLN A 7 -40.11 -48.14 -13.43
N LYS A 8 -40.65 -48.87 -14.42
CA LYS A 8 -39.95 -49.06 -15.70
C LYS A 8 -39.80 -47.75 -16.49
N VAL A 9 -40.77 -46.84 -16.36
CA VAL A 9 -40.80 -45.52 -17.03
C VAL A 9 -39.69 -44.59 -16.51
N ASP A 10 -39.33 -44.70 -15.22
CA ASP A 10 -38.33 -43.83 -14.59
C ASP A 10 -36.88 -44.11 -15.01
N ASN A 11 -36.62 -45.21 -15.73
CA ASN A 11 -35.29 -45.64 -16.19
C ASN A 11 -34.17 -45.50 -15.13
N THR A 12 -34.52 -45.83 -13.89
CA THR A 12 -33.67 -45.69 -12.71
C THR A 12 -33.15 -47.05 -12.27
N THR A 13 -31.86 -47.13 -11.95
CA THR A 13 -31.21 -48.27 -11.32
C THR A 13 -30.76 -47.90 -9.90
N VAL A 14 -30.80 -48.87 -8.99
CA VAL A 14 -30.27 -48.72 -7.62
C VAL A 14 -29.25 -49.82 -7.36
N MET A 15 -28.02 -49.42 -7.04
CA MET A 15 -26.93 -50.31 -6.69
C MET A 15 -26.51 -50.07 -5.24
N ILE A 16 -26.52 -51.13 -4.42
CA ILE A 16 -25.98 -51.15 -3.06
C ILE A 16 -24.73 -52.03 -3.09
N LYS A 17 -23.58 -51.44 -2.78
CA LYS A 17 -22.28 -52.12 -2.82
C LYS A 17 -21.48 -51.87 -1.54
N LEU A 18 -20.56 -52.78 -1.22
CA LEU A 18 -19.64 -52.59 -0.11
C LEU A 18 -18.77 -51.35 -0.33
N ARG A 19 -18.47 -50.65 0.77
CA ARG A 19 -17.55 -49.52 0.79
C ARG A 19 -16.12 -50.01 0.53
N PRO A 20 -15.35 -49.35 -0.36
CA PRO A 20 -13.95 -49.72 -0.59
C PRO A 20 -13.14 -49.76 0.71
N GLY A 21 -12.33 -50.80 0.89
CA GLY A 21 -11.45 -50.96 2.05
C GLY A 21 -12.09 -51.46 3.35
N VAL A 22 -13.39 -51.80 3.37
CA VAL A 22 -14.08 -52.30 4.58
C VAL A 22 -14.28 -53.83 4.53
N PRO A 23 -13.86 -54.60 5.55
CA PRO A 23 -14.02 -56.06 5.56
C PRO A 23 -15.48 -56.50 5.70
N SER A 24 -15.84 -57.59 5.00
CA SER A 24 -17.21 -58.07 4.83
C SER A 24 -17.77 -58.80 6.06
N SER A 25 -18.09 -58.05 7.11
CA SER A 25 -18.81 -58.53 8.30
C SER A 25 -20.32 -58.24 8.28
N CYS A 26 -20.81 -57.52 7.27
CA CYS A 26 -22.23 -57.29 7.02
C CYS A 26 -22.60 -57.65 5.59
N HIS A 27 -23.77 -58.27 5.40
CA HIS A 27 -24.27 -58.73 4.11
C HIS A 27 -25.74 -58.33 3.91
N ILE A 28 -26.17 -58.36 2.65
CA ILE A 28 -27.54 -58.13 2.21
C ILE A 28 -28.24 -59.49 2.11
N ARG A 29 -29.35 -59.67 2.83
CA ARG A 29 -30.19 -60.88 2.78
C ARG A 29 -31.46 -60.62 1.98
N ILE A 30 -31.67 -61.41 0.93
CA ILE A 30 -32.82 -61.37 0.01
C ILE A 30 -33.48 -62.76 0.06
N LYS A 31 -34.66 -62.86 0.67
CA LYS A 31 -35.28 -64.15 1.04
C LYS A 31 -34.27 -64.99 1.86
N SER A 32 -33.87 -66.16 1.36
CA SER A 32 -32.84 -67.04 1.96
C SER A 32 -31.41 -66.78 1.46
N VAL A 33 -31.22 -65.94 0.44
CA VAL A 33 -29.91 -65.74 -0.22
C VAL A 33 -29.17 -64.57 0.41
N ILE A 34 -27.87 -64.76 0.66
CA ILE A 34 -26.94 -63.74 1.16
C ILE A 34 -26.12 -63.20 -0.02
N ARG A 35 -25.95 -61.87 -0.11
CA ARG A 35 -25.14 -61.19 -1.12
C ARG A 35 -24.30 -60.06 -0.52
N SER A 36 -23.17 -59.77 -1.16
CA SER A 36 -22.30 -58.62 -0.84
C SER A 36 -22.62 -57.37 -1.66
N GLU A 37 -23.50 -57.50 -2.66
CA GLU A 37 -24.01 -56.40 -3.49
C GLU A 37 -25.46 -56.68 -3.91
N LEU A 38 -26.18 -55.60 -4.25
CA LEU A 38 -27.54 -55.66 -4.77
C LEU A 38 -27.71 -54.60 -5.86
N ASN A 39 -27.96 -55.05 -7.09
CA ASN A 39 -28.36 -54.20 -8.21
C ASN A 39 -29.85 -54.43 -8.50
N ILE A 40 -30.64 -53.36 -8.53
CA ILE A 40 -32.08 -53.33 -8.78
C ILE A 40 -32.32 -52.56 -10.08
N LYS A 41 -32.96 -53.20 -11.06
CA LYS A 41 -33.19 -52.66 -12.42
C LYS A 41 -34.56 -51.97 -12.55
N PRO A 42 -34.78 -51.14 -13.60
CA PRO A 42 -36.07 -50.49 -13.81
C PRO A 42 -37.20 -51.51 -13.98
N GLY A 43 -38.30 -51.33 -13.23
CA GLY A 43 -39.43 -52.27 -13.21
C GLY A 43 -39.32 -53.38 -12.16
N GLU A 44 -38.21 -53.51 -11.44
CA GLU A 44 -38.07 -54.51 -10.37
C GLU A 44 -38.60 -54.01 -9.01
N ASN A 45 -39.14 -54.94 -8.22
CA ASN A 45 -39.52 -54.72 -6.83
C ASN A 45 -38.80 -55.75 -5.95
N VAL A 46 -37.89 -55.28 -5.09
CA VAL A 46 -37.00 -56.12 -4.28
C VAL A 46 -37.14 -55.78 -2.80
N THR A 47 -37.43 -56.80 -1.99
CA THR A 47 -37.45 -56.73 -0.53
C THR A 47 -36.22 -57.42 0.06
N PHE A 48 -35.49 -56.72 0.93
CA PHE A 48 -34.24 -57.19 1.53
C PHE A 48 -34.07 -56.73 2.99
N THR A 49 -33.03 -57.27 3.64
CA THR A 49 -32.61 -56.94 5.01
C THR A 49 -31.09 -56.90 5.08
N PHE A 50 -30.52 -56.15 6.03
CA PHE A 50 -29.09 -56.24 6.36
C PHE A 50 -28.90 -57.23 7.52
N THR A 51 -27.77 -57.92 7.56
CA THR A 51 -27.43 -58.83 8.67
C THR A 51 -26.82 -58.12 9.88
N CYS A 52 -26.48 -56.83 9.77
CA CYS A 52 -25.93 -56.00 10.84
C CYS A 52 -26.85 -54.82 11.20
N SER A 53 -26.61 -54.23 12.38
CA SER A 53 -27.35 -53.07 12.90
C SER A 53 -26.87 -51.72 12.37
N THR A 54 -25.65 -51.62 11.85
CA THR A 54 -25.01 -50.37 11.38
C THR A 54 -24.58 -50.47 9.89
N PRO A 55 -25.51 -50.74 8.96
CA PRO A 55 -25.17 -50.96 7.55
C PRO A 55 -24.52 -49.74 6.88
N GLU A 56 -24.74 -48.53 7.39
CA GLU A 56 -24.13 -47.27 6.92
C GLU A 56 -22.61 -47.23 7.01
N LYS A 57 -22.00 -48.09 7.84
CA LYS A 57 -20.54 -48.24 7.93
C LYS A 57 -19.96 -49.10 6.80
N TYR A 58 -20.76 -50.02 6.28
CA TYR A 58 -20.32 -51.08 5.35
C TYR A 58 -20.77 -50.85 3.91
N PHE A 59 -21.95 -50.25 3.70
CA PHE A 59 -22.58 -50.13 2.39
C PHE A 59 -22.74 -48.68 1.95
N ILE A 60 -22.53 -48.46 0.65
CA ILE A 60 -22.86 -47.24 -0.06
C ILE A 60 -23.94 -47.54 -1.12
N MET A 61 -24.74 -46.54 -1.44
CA MET A 61 -25.80 -46.64 -2.44
C MET A 61 -25.56 -45.67 -3.58
N GLU A 62 -25.59 -46.17 -4.82
CA GLU A 62 -25.60 -45.38 -6.04
C GLU A 62 -26.97 -45.53 -6.71
N ILE A 63 -27.59 -44.40 -7.05
CA ILE A 63 -28.90 -44.32 -7.70
C ILE A 63 -28.68 -43.61 -9.04
N GLN A 64 -28.72 -44.34 -10.15
CA GLN A 64 -28.49 -43.77 -11.47
C GLN A 64 -29.82 -43.67 -12.23
N LYS A 65 -30.17 -42.47 -12.69
CA LYS A 65 -31.33 -42.20 -13.56
C LYS A 65 -30.83 -41.70 -14.91
N ASN A 66 -31.15 -42.45 -15.97
CA ASN A 66 -30.76 -42.10 -17.34
C ASN A 66 -31.92 -41.38 -18.04
N ILE A 67 -31.68 -40.16 -18.51
CA ILE A 67 -32.68 -39.25 -19.07
C ILE A 67 -32.30 -38.96 -20.53
N ASP A 68 -33.13 -39.37 -21.48
CA ASP A 68 -32.94 -39.08 -22.90
C ASP A 68 -33.80 -37.90 -23.34
N CYS A 69 -33.18 -36.72 -23.42
CA CYS A 69 -33.81 -35.51 -23.98
C CYS A 69 -33.58 -35.37 -25.49
N VAL A 70 -32.88 -36.30 -26.16
CA VAL A 70 -32.70 -36.28 -27.62
C VAL A 70 -33.94 -36.84 -28.31
N SER A 71 -34.37 -38.03 -27.89
CA SER A 71 -35.53 -38.74 -28.48
C SER A 71 -36.76 -38.74 -27.57
N GLY A 72 -36.61 -38.46 -26.28
CA GLY A 72 -37.68 -38.47 -25.29
C GLY A 72 -38.05 -37.08 -24.75
N PRO A 73 -39.16 -36.99 -23.99
CA PRO A 73 -39.54 -35.76 -23.30
C PRO A 73 -38.53 -35.41 -22.20
N CYS A 74 -37.98 -34.20 -22.24
CA CYS A 74 -37.03 -33.73 -21.24
C CYS A 74 -37.77 -33.25 -19.98
N PRO A 75 -37.38 -33.68 -18.76
CA PRO A 75 -38.05 -33.28 -17.53
C PRO A 75 -37.61 -31.88 -17.09
N PHE A 76 -38.23 -30.86 -17.69
CA PHE A 76 -38.08 -29.47 -17.26
C PHE A 76 -38.76 -29.25 -15.89
N GLY A 77 -38.12 -28.44 -15.03
CA GLY A 77 -38.55 -28.24 -13.65
C GLY A 77 -37.64 -28.92 -12.62
N ASP A 78 -38.14 -29.08 -11.39
CA ASP A 78 -37.36 -29.59 -10.26
C ASP A 78 -37.06 -31.09 -10.39
N VAL A 79 -35.80 -31.46 -10.19
CA VAL A 79 -35.39 -32.87 -10.21
C VAL A 79 -35.55 -33.46 -8.81
N HIS A 80 -36.58 -34.28 -8.60
CA HIS A 80 -36.85 -34.91 -7.31
C HIS A 80 -35.94 -36.10 -7.00
N LEU A 81 -35.68 -36.37 -5.71
CA LEU A 81 -34.93 -37.54 -5.26
C LEU A 81 -35.82 -38.79 -5.32
N TYR A 82 -35.60 -39.63 -6.32
CA TYR A 82 -36.31 -40.90 -6.52
C TYR A 82 -35.31 -42.07 -6.53
N PRO A 83 -35.62 -43.24 -5.92
CA PRO A 83 -36.86 -43.57 -5.23
C PRO A 83 -36.94 -43.03 -3.80
N LEU A 84 -38.16 -42.95 -3.27
CA LEU A 84 -38.46 -42.55 -1.88
C LEU A 84 -38.24 -43.73 -0.91
N ARG A 85 -38.08 -43.41 0.40
CA ARG A 85 -37.97 -44.39 1.51
C ARG A 85 -36.77 -45.36 1.43
N LEU A 86 -35.64 -44.89 0.92
CA LEU A 86 -34.37 -45.64 0.93
C LEU A 86 -33.85 -45.91 2.35
N PRO A 87 -33.09 -47.00 2.58
CA PRO A 87 -32.35 -47.21 3.82
C PRO A 87 -31.34 -46.08 4.05
N ARG A 88 -31.01 -45.82 5.34
CA ARG A 88 -30.05 -44.81 5.78
C ARG A 88 -28.60 -45.24 5.45
N LEU A 89 -28.22 -45.13 4.18
CA LEU A 89 -26.85 -45.30 3.69
C LEU A 89 -26.31 -43.98 3.13
N ASN A 90 -24.99 -43.88 2.98
CA ASN A 90 -24.42 -42.83 2.14
C ASN A 90 -24.91 -43.05 0.71
N ARG A 91 -25.53 -42.03 0.13
CA ARG A 91 -26.24 -42.07 -1.16
C ARG A 91 -25.52 -41.17 -2.15
N THR A 92 -25.29 -41.66 -3.36
CA THR A 92 -24.90 -40.85 -4.51
C THR A 92 -25.98 -40.97 -5.57
N TYR A 93 -26.72 -39.89 -5.80
CA TYR A 93 -27.64 -39.80 -6.93
C TYR A 93 -26.87 -39.34 -8.16
N ILE A 94 -27.10 -39.97 -9.31
CA ILE A 94 -26.44 -39.70 -10.58
C ILE A 94 -27.53 -39.55 -11.64
N TRP A 95 -27.56 -38.40 -12.32
CA TRP A 95 -28.44 -38.15 -13.46
C TRP A 95 -27.58 -38.02 -14.72
N ASP A 96 -27.65 -39.03 -15.59
CA ASP A 96 -27.06 -39.01 -16.93
C ASP A 96 -28.11 -38.46 -17.90
N VAL A 97 -27.96 -37.20 -18.29
CA VAL A 97 -28.91 -36.45 -19.12
C VAL A 97 -28.32 -36.26 -20.51
N LYS A 98 -28.84 -37.01 -21.47
CA LYS A 98 -28.44 -36.91 -22.88
C LYS A 98 -29.24 -35.81 -23.57
N ALA A 99 -28.54 -34.84 -24.15
CA ALA A 99 -29.11 -33.76 -24.94
C ALA A 99 -28.34 -33.59 -26.25
N SER A 100 -28.94 -32.89 -27.22
CA SER A 100 -28.32 -32.66 -28.53
C SER A 100 -27.18 -31.65 -28.42
N THR A 101 -26.06 -31.88 -29.11
CA THR A 101 -24.96 -30.89 -29.21
C THR A 101 -25.41 -29.59 -29.87
N LYS A 102 -26.44 -29.61 -30.73
CA LYS A 102 -27.05 -28.40 -31.30
C LYS A 102 -27.86 -27.57 -30.28
N ALA A 103 -28.10 -28.10 -29.08
CA ALA A 103 -29.05 -27.53 -28.14
C ALA A 103 -28.69 -27.92 -26.69
N GLY A 104 -27.84 -27.10 -26.08
CA GLY A 104 -27.30 -27.30 -24.74
C GLY A 104 -28.35 -27.28 -23.61
N LEU A 105 -27.93 -27.65 -22.41
CA LEU A 105 -28.79 -27.79 -21.24
C LEU A 105 -28.51 -26.68 -20.21
N GLU A 106 -29.56 -26.04 -19.69
CA GLU A 106 -29.46 -25.09 -18.58
C GLU A 106 -29.87 -25.75 -17.26
N LEU A 107 -28.90 -25.89 -16.35
CA LEU A 107 -29.12 -26.19 -14.94
C LEU A 107 -29.24 -24.87 -14.17
N LYS A 108 -30.27 -24.77 -13.33
CA LYS A 108 -30.47 -23.65 -12.41
C LYS A 108 -30.55 -24.19 -10.97
N PHE A 109 -30.02 -23.42 -10.03
CA PHE A 109 -29.93 -23.79 -8.62
C PHE A 109 -30.82 -22.90 -7.77
N SER A 110 -31.63 -23.52 -6.93
CA SER A 110 -32.45 -22.82 -5.94
C SER A 110 -31.58 -22.37 -4.76
N ALA A 111 -31.97 -21.31 -4.07
CA ALA A 111 -31.21 -20.83 -2.92
C ALA A 111 -31.22 -21.87 -1.78
N PRO A 112 -30.09 -22.13 -1.10
CA PRO A 112 -28.77 -21.51 -1.29
C PRO A 112 -28.01 -22.06 -2.50
N TRP A 113 -27.47 -21.16 -3.32
CA TRP A 113 -26.68 -21.44 -4.52
C TRP A 113 -25.39 -22.23 -4.27
N LEU A 114 -24.69 -22.62 -5.33
CA LEU A 114 -23.49 -23.46 -5.24
C LEU A 114 -22.18 -22.67 -5.08
N ARG A 115 -21.22 -23.24 -4.33
CA ARG A 115 -19.83 -22.77 -4.17
C ARG A 115 -18.89 -23.80 -4.76
N GLN A 116 -18.09 -23.45 -5.78
CA GLN A 116 -17.06 -24.35 -6.32
C GLN A 116 -15.98 -24.61 -5.24
N ILE A 117 -15.45 -25.82 -5.17
CA ILE A 117 -14.40 -26.21 -4.20
C ILE A 117 -13.18 -26.82 -4.88
N GLY A 118 -12.01 -26.59 -4.29
CA GLY A 118 -10.74 -27.09 -4.82
C GLY A 118 -10.48 -28.57 -4.51
N PRO A 119 -9.44 -29.16 -5.14
CA PRO A 119 -9.01 -30.53 -4.84
C PRO A 119 -8.60 -30.67 -3.37
N GLY A 120 -9.19 -31.63 -2.66
CA GLY A 120 -8.93 -31.88 -1.24
C GLY A 120 -9.80 -31.08 -0.26
N GLU A 121 -10.59 -30.10 -0.71
CA GLU A 121 -11.63 -29.48 0.12
C GLU A 121 -12.81 -30.45 0.32
N THR A 122 -13.48 -30.33 1.47
CA THR A 122 -14.73 -31.05 1.76
C THR A 122 -15.81 -30.08 2.21
N CYS A 123 -17.07 -30.36 1.86
CA CYS A 123 -18.19 -29.51 2.24
C CYS A 123 -18.46 -29.61 3.76
N PRO A 124 -18.76 -28.50 4.47
CA PRO A 124 -19.01 -28.53 5.92
C PRO A 124 -20.17 -29.43 6.34
N ASP A 125 -21.12 -29.67 5.45
CA ASP A 125 -22.29 -30.53 5.60
C ASP A 125 -22.14 -31.92 4.93
N PHE A 126 -20.95 -32.20 4.39
CA PHE A 126 -20.62 -33.38 3.58
C PHE A 126 -21.52 -33.60 2.34
N ILE A 127 -22.25 -32.56 1.89
CA ILE A 127 -23.13 -32.63 0.73
C ILE A 127 -22.46 -31.92 -0.45
N SER A 128 -22.07 -32.70 -1.45
CA SER A 128 -21.37 -32.21 -2.64
C SER A 128 -22.11 -32.54 -3.94
N TYR A 129 -22.05 -31.59 -4.86
CA TYR A 129 -22.52 -31.70 -6.23
C TYR A 129 -21.31 -31.83 -7.15
N ASN A 130 -21.35 -32.71 -8.15
CA ASN A 130 -20.32 -32.81 -9.17
C ASN A 130 -20.97 -32.71 -10.55
N ILE A 131 -20.52 -31.75 -11.37
CA ILE A 131 -21.10 -31.45 -12.68
C ILE A 131 -20.09 -31.83 -13.75
N ASN A 132 -20.42 -32.80 -14.61
CA ASN A 132 -19.57 -33.19 -15.73
C ASN A 132 -20.31 -32.98 -17.07
N SER A 133 -19.64 -32.36 -18.04
CA SER A 133 -20.12 -32.26 -19.42
C SER A 133 -19.71 -33.49 -20.23
N CYS A 134 -20.50 -33.87 -21.23
CA CYS A 134 -20.20 -34.96 -22.15
C CYS A 134 -20.12 -34.47 -23.59
N ILE A 135 -18.89 -34.37 -24.13
CA ILE A 135 -18.60 -33.94 -25.50
C ILE A 135 -17.86 -35.07 -26.21
N ASP A 136 -18.37 -35.51 -27.36
CA ASP A 136 -17.74 -36.50 -28.26
C ASP A 136 -17.15 -37.75 -27.57
N LYS A 137 -17.88 -38.23 -26.54
CA LYS A 137 -17.56 -39.35 -25.62
C LYS A 137 -16.53 -39.05 -24.52
N ALA A 138 -15.83 -37.91 -24.56
CA ALA A 138 -15.05 -37.41 -23.45
C ALA A 138 -15.96 -36.87 -22.33
N THR A 139 -15.53 -37.04 -21.08
CA THR A 139 -16.21 -36.49 -19.90
C THR A 139 -15.33 -35.38 -19.31
N VAL A 140 -15.84 -34.15 -19.28
CA VAL A 140 -15.14 -32.98 -18.75
C VAL A 140 -15.74 -32.60 -17.41
N ASN A 141 -14.95 -32.62 -16.33
CA ASN A 141 -15.41 -32.18 -15.02
C ASN A 141 -15.44 -30.65 -14.98
N ILE A 142 -16.63 -30.06 -14.87
CA ILE A 142 -16.84 -28.61 -14.78
C ILE A 142 -16.55 -28.11 -13.37
N GLY A 143 -16.77 -28.96 -12.36
CA GLY A 143 -16.36 -28.73 -10.98
C GLY A 143 -17.15 -29.55 -9.97
N THR A 144 -16.57 -29.63 -8.78
CA THR A 144 -17.27 -30.07 -7.57
C THR A 144 -17.68 -28.83 -6.75
N PHE A 145 -18.88 -28.87 -6.17
CA PHE A 145 -19.50 -27.75 -5.50
C PHE A 145 -20.14 -28.14 -4.17
N CYS A 146 -20.11 -27.23 -3.19
CA CYS A 146 -20.90 -27.28 -1.97
C CYS A 146 -22.13 -26.36 -2.08
N ARG A 147 -23.07 -26.50 -1.14
CA ARG A 147 -24.14 -25.51 -0.94
C ARG A 147 -23.59 -24.21 -0.33
N ASN A 148 -24.36 -23.13 -0.43
CA ASN A 148 -24.06 -21.80 0.08
C ASN A 148 -22.87 -21.09 -0.62
N GLY A 149 -23.05 -20.77 -1.90
CA GLY A 149 -22.15 -19.95 -2.71
C GLY A 149 -22.87 -18.96 -3.63
N SER A 150 -22.26 -18.67 -4.77
CA SER A 150 -22.74 -17.67 -5.75
C SER A 150 -23.29 -18.27 -7.05
N VAL A 151 -22.97 -19.53 -7.37
CA VAL A 151 -23.28 -20.13 -8.68
C VAL A 151 -24.77 -20.43 -8.76
N SER A 152 -25.48 -19.58 -9.51
CA SER A 152 -26.93 -19.60 -9.68
C SER A 152 -27.37 -20.48 -10.84
N ARG A 153 -26.55 -20.59 -11.89
CA ARG A 153 -26.82 -21.42 -13.08
C ARG A 153 -25.55 -21.96 -13.72
N VAL A 154 -25.69 -23.06 -14.44
CA VAL A 154 -24.66 -23.66 -15.29
C VAL A 154 -25.31 -24.09 -16.61
N LYS A 155 -24.85 -23.52 -17.73
CA LYS A 155 -25.29 -23.88 -19.09
C LYS A 155 -24.20 -24.73 -19.74
N LEU A 156 -24.56 -25.84 -20.37
CA LEU A 156 -23.61 -26.86 -20.85
C LEU A 156 -23.87 -27.19 -22.32
N LEU A 157 -22.81 -27.41 -23.09
CA LEU A 157 -22.92 -27.93 -24.45
C LEU A 157 -23.23 -29.43 -24.42
N GLY A 158 -24.30 -29.85 -25.09
CA GLY A 158 -24.72 -31.26 -25.12
C GLY A 158 -25.23 -31.78 -23.77
N GLY A 159 -24.86 -33.02 -23.44
CA GLY A 159 -25.35 -33.74 -22.26
C GLY A 159 -24.58 -33.45 -20.97
N VAL A 160 -25.20 -33.76 -19.82
CA VAL A 160 -24.59 -33.60 -18.49
C VAL A 160 -24.71 -34.87 -17.66
N VAL A 161 -23.65 -35.21 -16.93
CA VAL A 161 -23.70 -36.16 -15.82
C VAL A 161 -23.58 -35.39 -14.51
N MET A 162 -24.71 -35.23 -13.83
CA MET A 162 -24.83 -34.54 -12.55
C MET A 162 -24.86 -35.57 -11.42
N SER A 163 -23.98 -35.41 -10.43
CA SER A 163 -23.92 -36.29 -9.26
C SER A 163 -24.15 -35.50 -7.97
N LEU A 164 -24.99 -36.02 -7.07
CA LEU A 164 -25.23 -35.46 -5.73
C LEU A 164 -24.88 -36.50 -4.66
N HIS A 165 -23.86 -36.20 -3.86
CA HIS A 165 -23.49 -37.01 -2.70
C HIS A 165 -24.23 -36.55 -1.44
N LEU A 166 -24.85 -37.48 -0.73
CA LEU A 166 -25.59 -37.26 0.51
C LEU A 166 -25.12 -38.25 1.60
N PRO A 167 -24.78 -37.76 2.81
CA PRO A 167 -24.49 -38.66 3.93
C PRO A 167 -25.76 -39.41 4.41
N TRP A 168 -25.55 -40.53 5.11
CA TRP A 168 -26.60 -41.44 5.59
C TRP A 168 -27.63 -40.79 6.52
N ASN A 169 -27.23 -39.73 7.23
CA ASN A 169 -28.07 -38.94 8.13
C ASN A 169 -28.72 -37.71 7.45
N SER A 170 -28.47 -37.46 6.15
CA SER A 170 -28.99 -36.28 5.47
C SER A 170 -30.52 -36.31 5.36
N PRO A 171 -31.23 -35.26 5.84
CA PRO A 171 -32.69 -35.14 5.75
C PRO A 171 -33.17 -34.58 4.41
N LEU A 172 -32.28 -34.35 3.43
CA LEU A 172 -32.65 -33.79 2.12
C LEU A 172 -33.65 -34.67 1.37
N THR A 173 -34.73 -34.05 0.91
CA THR A 173 -35.81 -34.65 0.11
C THR A 173 -35.82 -34.17 -1.35
N THR A 174 -35.10 -33.08 -1.65
CA THR A 174 -34.98 -32.48 -2.99
C THR A 174 -33.52 -32.47 -3.45
N SER A 175 -33.28 -32.42 -4.76
CA SER A 175 -31.92 -32.31 -5.30
C SER A 175 -31.33 -30.90 -5.11
N GLY A 176 -32.16 -29.86 -5.09
CA GLY A 176 -31.74 -28.45 -5.06
C GLY A 176 -31.44 -27.83 -6.42
N PHE A 177 -31.62 -28.56 -7.52
CA PHE A 177 -31.48 -28.04 -8.89
C PHE A 177 -32.70 -28.36 -9.76
N ASN A 178 -32.91 -27.50 -10.76
CA ASN A 178 -33.95 -27.65 -11.76
C ASN A 178 -33.34 -27.59 -13.16
N ILE A 179 -33.88 -28.40 -14.08
CA ILE A 179 -33.54 -28.35 -15.50
C ILE A 179 -34.44 -27.27 -16.10
N ALA A 180 -33.86 -26.13 -16.47
CA ALA A 180 -34.63 -24.92 -16.76
C ALA A 180 -35.08 -24.84 -18.23
N ASN A 181 -34.15 -25.01 -19.17
CA ASN A 181 -34.43 -24.90 -20.60
C ASN A 181 -33.36 -25.62 -21.43
N ARG A 182 -33.64 -25.79 -22.72
CA ARG A 182 -32.70 -26.13 -23.77
C ARG A 182 -32.17 -24.82 -24.38
N ALA A 183 -30.90 -24.49 -24.14
CA ALA A 183 -30.26 -23.27 -24.60
C ALA A 183 -29.02 -23.62 -25.43
N SER A 184 -29.01 -23.25 -26.71
CA SER A 184 -27.82 -23.39 -27.56
C SER A 184 -26.72 -22.44 -27.10
N ILE A 185 -25.52 -22.98 -26.86
CA ILE A 185 -24.30 -22.22 -26.58
C ILE A 185 -23.21 -22.68 -27.54
N LYS A 186 -22.36 -21.76 -28.00
CA LYS A 186 -21.20 -22.04 -28.88
C LYS A 186 -19.91 -22.19 -28.04
N ARG A 187 -20.01 -22.78 -26.85
CA ARG A 187 -19.00 -22.78 -25.76
C ARG A 187 -19.18 -24.04 -24.92
N LEU A 188 -18.11 -24.65 -24.40
CA LEU A 188 -18.13 -25.80 -23.48
C LEU A 188 -19.19 -25.64 -22.37
N CYS A 189 -19.14 -24.50 -21.69
CA CYS A 189 -19.99 -24.20 -20.54
C CYS A 189 -20.07 -22.69 -20.28
N ILE A 190 -21.15 -22.25 -19.62
CA ILE A 190 -21.30 -20.93 -19.02
C ILE A 190 -21.70 -21.09 -17.54
N ILE A 191 -20.85 -20.66 -16.61
CA ILE A 191 -21.16 -20.59 -15.16
C ILE A 191 -21.68 -19.18 -14.84
N GLU A 192 -22.93 -19.07 -14.39
CA GLU A 192 -23.50 -17.82 -13.87
C GLU A 192 -23.27 -17.73 -12.36
N SER A 193 -22.58 -16.68 -11.91
CA SER A 193 -22.42 -16.34 -10.49
C SER A 193 -23.16 -15.05 -10.16
N THR A 194 -24.14 -15.12 -9.27
CA THR A 194 -24.89 -13.96 -8.80
C THR A 194 -24.33 -13.45 -7.46
N LEU A 195 -23.93 -12.18 -7.43
CA LEU A 195 -23.25 -11.55 -6.31
C LEU A 195 -24.07 -10.34 -5.84
N LYS A 196 -24.95 -10.55 -4.86
CA LYS A 196 -25.94 -9.56 -4.40
C LYS A 196 -25.35 -8.40 -3.58
N GLY A 197 -24.09 -8.50 -3.18
CA GLY A 197 -23.46 -7.63 -2.20
C GLY A 197 -21.94 -7.78 -2.23
N GLU A 198 -21.28 -7.10 -1.30
CA GLU A 198 -19.85 -7.30 -1.09
C GLU A 198 -19.54 -8.76 -0.83
N SER A 199 -18.60 -9.30 -1.60
CA SER A 199 -18.33 -10.73 -1.62
C SER A 199 -17.00 -10.98 -2.27
N SER A 200 -16.38 -12.09 -1.91
CA SER A 200 -15.30 -12.66 -2.71
C SER A 200 -15.59 -14.11 -2.99
N ILE A 201 -15.40 -14.49 -4.25
CA ILE A 201 -15.57 -15.86 -4.73
C ILE A 201 -14.32 -16.31 -5.46
N THR A 202 -14.01 -17.59 -5.32
CA THR A 202 -12.90 -18.25 -6.01
C THR A 202 -13.51 -19.25 -6.99
N LEU A 203 -13.02 -19.25 -8.22
CA LEU A 203 -13.48 -20.09 -9.31
C LEU A 203 -12.29 -20.72 -10.04
N MET A 204 -12.55 -21.86 -10.67
CA MET A 204 -11.55 -22.69 -11.34
C MET A 204 -11.99 -23.08 -12.74
N SER A 205 -11.00 -23.25 -13.63
CA SER A 205 -11.17 -23.90 -14.92
C SER A 205 -11.70 -25.34 -14.79
N PRO A 206 -12.40 -25.88 -15.80
CA PRO A 206 -12.67 -27.30 -15.93
C PRO A 206 -11.44 -28.19 -15.67
N ASN A 207 -11.69 -29.38 -15.13
CA ASN A 207 -10.72 -30.40 -14.71
C ASN A 207 -9.61 -29.93 -13.75
N TYR A 208 -9.69 -28.73 -13.14
CA TYR A 208 -8.61 -28.21 -12.29
C TYR A 208 -8.24 -29.21 -11.17
N PRO A 209 -6.94 -29.54 -10.97
CA PRO A 209 -5.74 -28.92 -11.56
C PRO A 209 -5.15 -29.65 -12.78
N LEU A 210 -5.87 -30.64 -13.34
CA LEU A 210 -5.37 -31.59 -14.35
C LEU A 210 -5.20 -31.00 -15.76
N GLY A 211 -6.08 -30.09 -16.18
CA GLY A 211 -5.95 -29.40 -17.47
C GLY A 211 -7.27 -29.06 -18.16
N PHE A 212 -7.37 -27.83 -18.65
CA PHE A 212 -8.46 -27.36 -19.49
C PHE A 212 -8.46 -28.11 -20.84
N PRO A 213 -9.64 -28.47 -21.41
CA PRO A 213 -9.70 -29.17 -22.69
C PRO A 213 -9.13 -28.35 -23.86
N GLU A 214 -8.52 -29.04 -24.82
CA GLU A 214 -7.98 -28.46 -26.06
C GLU A 214 -9.07 -27.79 -26.92
N ASP A 215 -8.74 -26.68 -27.58
CA ASP A 215 -9.59 -25.82 -28.42
C ASP A 215 -10.96 -25.35 -27.83
N GLU A 216 -11.23 -25.64 -26.57
CA GLU A 216 -12.52 -25.29 -25.95
C GLU A 216 -12.60 -23.82 -25.49
N LEU A 217 -13.84 -23.36 -25.32
CA LEU A 217 -14.15 -22.02 -24.84
C LEU A 217 -15.09 -22.09 -23.63
N MET A 218 -14.63 -21.57 -22.49
CA MET A 218 -15.38 -21.54 -21.23
C MET A 218 -15.69 -20.10 -20.83
N THR A 219 -16.89 -19.84 -20.32
CA THR A 219 -17.30 -18.49 -19.87
C THR A 219 -17.83 -18.50 -18.43
N TRP A 220 -17.48 -17.46 -17.68
CA TRP A 220 -18.10 -17.09 -16.42
C TRP A 220 -18.87 -15.79 -16.61
N GLN A 221 -20.14 -15.79 -16.20
CA GLN A 221 -21.04 -14.65 -16.24
C GLN A 221 -21.26 -14.16 -14.81
N PHE A 222 -20.90 -12.91 -14.53
CA PHE A 222 -21.04 -12.31 -13.20
C PHE A 222 -22.23 -11.36 -13.17
N VAL A 223 -23.25 -11.72 -12.40
CA VAL A 223 -24.45 -10.90 -12.18
C VAL A 223 -24.24 -10.09 -10.90
N ILE A 224 -23.88 -8.82 -11.07
CA ILE A 224 -23.48 -7.87 -10.02
C ILE A 224 -24.32 -6.59 -10.16
N PRO A 225 -24.83 -6.00 -9.06
CA PRO A 225 -25.51 -4.70 -9.06
C PRO A 225 -24.68 -3.60 -9.74
N SER A 226 -25.32 -2.76 -10.54
CA SER A 226 -24.65 -1.64 -11.24
C SER A 226 -23.98 -0.61 -10.32
N SER A 227 -24.39 -0.55 -9.06
CA SER A 227 -23.81 0.27 -8.01
C SER A 227 -22.53 -0.30 -7.37
N MET A 228 -22.08 -1.50 -7.76
CA MET A 228 -20.91 -2.17 -7.20
C MET A 228 -19.78 -2.27 -8.22
N ARG A 229 -18.54 -2.36 -7.70
CA ARG A 229 -17.31 -2.49 -8.47
C ARG A 229 -16.73 -3.88 -8.27
N ALA A 230 -16.40 -4.55 -9.37
CA ALA A 230 -15.79 -5.88 -9.37
C ALA A 230 -14.34 -5.86 -9.85
N SER A 231 -13.48 -6.71 -9.30
CA SER A 231 -12.09 -6.86 -9.71
C SER A 231 -11.69 -8.32 -9.76
N VAL A 232 -10.90 -8.69 -10.77
CA VAL A 232 -10.48 -10.07 -11.04
C VAL A 232 -8.99 -10.24 -10.71
N PHE A 233 -8.65 -11.30 -9.98
CA PHE A 233 -7.27 -11.63 -9.60
C PHE A 233 -6.96 -13.07 -9.93
N PHE A 234 -5.86 -13.33 -10.63
CA PHE A 234 -5.40 -14.69 -10.90
C PHE A 234 -4.44 -15.11 -9.78
N HIS A 235 -4.69 -16.28 -9.18
CA HIS A 235 -3.89 -16.81 -8.06
C HIS A 235 -2.91 -17.91 -8.49
N ASN A 236 -3.34 -18.76 -9.41
CA ASN A 236 -2.50 -19.81 -9.98
C ASN A 236 -2.97 -20.08 -11.41
N TYR A 237 -2.05 -20.01 -12.36
CA TYR A 237 -2.30 -20.44 -13.73
C TYR A 237 -1.06 -21.15 -14.28
N SER A 238 -1.27 -21.90 -15.35
CA SER A 238 -0.21 -22.38 -16.24
C SER A 238 -0.72 -22.35 -17.67
N LEU A 239 0.21 -22.34 -18.63
CA LEU A 239 -0.06 -22.25 -20.06
C LEU A 239 0.11 -23.63 -20.72
N SER A 240 -0.53 -23.81 -21.87
CA SER A 240 -0.19 -24.91 -22.81
C SER A 240 0.96 -24.48 -23.73
N ASN A 241 1.55 -25.46 -24.42
CA ASN A 241 2.41 -25.19 -25.56
C ASN A 241 1.53 -25.24 -26.82
N CYS A 242 1.22 -24.06 -27.38
CA CYS A 242 0.32 -23.94 -28.52
C CYS A 242 1.05 -24.10 -29.85
N GLU A 243 0.57 -25.00 -30.71
CA GLU A 243 0.97 -25.03 -32.13
C GLU A 243 0.19 -24.00 -32.96
N ARG A 244 -1.11 -23.84 -32.67
CA ARG A 244 -2.01 -22.95 -33.41
C ARG A 244 -3.04 -22.31 -32.47
N LYS A 245 -3.50 -21.11 -32.86
CA LYS A 245 -4.27 -20.18 -32.02
C LYS A 245 -3.48 -19.74 -30.78
N GLU A 246 -4.00 -18.75 -30.06
CA GLU A 246 -3.39 -18.24 -28.82
C GLU A 246 -4.36 -18.38 -27.65
N GLU A 247 -3.83 -18.90 -26.53
CA GLU A 247 -4.49 -18.86 -25.23
C GLU A 247 -4.70 -17.41 -24.78
N ARG A 248 -5.93 -17.07 -24.44
CA ARG A 248 -6.30 -15.71 -24.07
C ARG A 248 -7.51 -15.69 -23.15
N VAL A 249 -7.64 -14.58 -22.44
CA VAL A 249 -8.81 -14.25 -21.62
C VAL A 249 -9.55 -13.10 -22.28
N GLU A 250 -10.85 -13.30 -22.50
CA GLU A 250 -11.74 -12.32 -23.14
C GLU A 250 -12.75 -11.77 -22.12
N TYR A 251 -12.72 -10.46 -21.90
CA TYR A 251 -13.68 -9.78 -21.02
C TYR A 251 -14.71 -9.01 -21.83
N TYR A 252 -15.98 -9.35 -21.62
CA TYR A 252 -17.11 -8.65 -22.23
C TYR A 252 -17.66 -7.66 -21.20
N ILE A 253 -17.14 -6.43 -21.25
CA ILE A 253 -17.42 -5.36 -20.28
C ILE A 253 -18.35 -4.32 -20.94
N PRO A 254 -19.54 -4.03 -20.35
CA PRO A 254 -20.42 -2.97 -20.84
C PRO A 254 -19.71 -1.61 -20.91
N GLY A 255 -19.82 -0.92 -22.05
CA GLY A 255 -19.21 0.40 -22.24
C GLY A 255 -17.69 0.40 -22.43
N SER A 256 -17.07 -0.73 -22.80
CA SER A 256 -15.69 -0.72 -23.29
C SER A 256 -15.58 -0.31 -24.76
N LEU A 257 -14.47 0.34 -25.12
CA LEU A 257 -14.14 0.74 -26.48
C LEU A 257 -13.70 -0.45 -27.36
N SER A 258 -13.14 -1.48 -26.73
CA SER A 258 -12.80 -2.77 -27.33
C SER A 258 -13.58 -3.85 -26.59
N ASN A 259 -14.55 -4.49 -27.24
CA ASN A 259 -15.39 -5.51 -26.62
C ASN A 259 -15.50 -6.73 -27.56
N PRO A 260 -14.93 -7.89 -27.22
CA PRO A 260 -14.23 -8.19 -25.96
C PRO A 260 -12.90 -7.44 -25.80
N GLU A 261 -12.51 -7.15 -24.56
CA GLU A 261 -11.13 -6.83 -24.20
C GLU A 261 -10.34 -8.15 -24.12
N VAL A 262 -9.18 -8.22 -24.78
CA VAL A 262 -8.38 -9.43 -24.88
C VAL A 262 -7.07 -9.26 -24.10
N PHE A 263 -6.80 -10.20 -23.19
CA PHE A 263 -5.60 -10.21 -22.34
C PHE A 263 -4.91 -11.58 -22.41
N LYS A 264 -3.59 -11.60 -22.22
CA LYS A 264 -2.86 -12.83 -21.90
C LYS A 264 -3.08 -13.17 -20.42
N LEU A 265 -2.89 -14.45 -20.06
CA LEU A 265 -2.99 -14.87 -18.65
C LEU A 265 -1.89 -14.24 -17.76
N SER A 266 -0.79 -13.78 -18.37
CA SER A 266 0.30 -13.05 -17.71
C SER A 266 0.02 -11.57 -17.44
N ASP A 267 -1.00 -10.99 -18.08
CA ASP A 267 -1.24 -9.55 -18.03
C ASP A 267 -1.99 -9.16 -16.76
N SER A 268 -1.91 -7.89 -16.36
CA SER A 268 -2.73 -7.35 -15.27
C SER A 268 -4.21 -7.41 -15.65
N GLN A 269 -4.98 -8.20 -14.90
CA GLN A 269 -6.40 -8.43 -15.17
C GLN A 269 -7.26 -7.20 -14.81
N PRO A 270 -8.40 -6.99 -15.48
CA PRO A 270 -9.21 -5.79 -15.28
C PRO A 270 -9.79 -5.70 -13.85
N ALA A 271 -9.68 -4.51 -13.28
CA ALA A 271 -10.23 -4.13 -11.99
C ALA A 271 -11.28 -3.03 -12.12
N ASN A 272 -12.01 -2.78 -11.03
CA ASN A 272 -13.01 -1.71 -10.93
C ASN A 272 -14.15 -1.75 -11.99
N ILE A 273 -14.51 -2.96 -12.46
CA ILE A 273 -15.56 -3.19 -13.45
C ILE A 273 -16.92 -2.79 -12.87
N ALA A 274 -17.69 -2.02 -13.64
CA ALA A 274 -19.02 -1.56 -13.26
C ALA A 274 -20.08 -2.65 -13.44
N GLY A 275 -20.69 -3.11 -12.35
CA GLY A 275 -21.80 -4.07 -12.42
C GLY A 275 -21.45 -5.39 -13.13
N SER A 276 -22.40 -5.88 -13.94
CA SER A 276 -22.33 -7.22 -14.53
C SER A 276 -21.44 -7.30 -15.76
N PHE A 277 -20.64 -8.37 -15.88
CA PHE A 277 -19.72 -8.61 -16.98
C PHE A 277 -19.50 -10.11 -17.22
N ASN A 278 -18.97 -10.48 -18.38
CA ASN A 278 -18.53 -11.85 -18.66
C ASN A 278 -17.01 -11.91 -18.80
N MET A 279 -16.43 -13.04 -18.39
CA MET A 279 -15.03 -13.41 -18.59
C MET A 279 -15.00 -14.75 -19.29
N SER A 280 -14.15 -14.93 -20.30
CA SER A 280 -14.00 -16.21 -21.00
C SER A 280 -12.54 -16.63 -21.11
N LEU A 281 -12.28 -17.92 -20.97
CA LEU A 281 -10.97 -18.53 -21.21
C LEU A 281 -11.06 -19.36 -22.49
N GLN A 282 -10.17 -19.08 -23.44
CA GLN A 282 -10.03 -19.79 -24.69
C GLN A 282 -8.76 -20.64 -24.66
N GLY A 283 -8.89 -21.95 -24.92
CA GLY A 283 -7.76 -22.85 -25.17
C GLY A 283 -7.16 -22.65 -26.58
N CYS A 284 -5.98 -23.22 -26.79
CA CYS A 284 -5.33 -23.30 -28.11
C CYS A 284 -5.28 -24.75 -28.61
N ASP A 285 -4.80 -24.93 -29.84
CA ASP A 285 -4.43 -26.25 -30.39
C ASP A 285 -3.03 -26.59 -29.85
N GLN A 286 -2.88 -27.74 -29.17
CA GLN A 286 -1.70 -28.07 -28.35
C GLN A 286 -0.63 -28.88 -29.10
N ASP A 287 0.63 -28.75 -28.68
CA ASP A 287 1.75 -29.58 -29.18
C ASP A 287 1.56 -31.06 -28.82
N ALA A 288 1.56 -31.93 -29.84
CA ALA A 288 1.25 -33.35 -29.65
C ALA A 288 2.33 -34.14 -28.88
N GLN A 289 3.55 -33.62 -28.74
CA GLN A 289 4.63 -34.24 -27.96
C GLN A 289 4.72 -33.68 -26.54
N ASN A 290 4.50 -32.38 -26.37
CA ASN A 290 4.59 -31.68 -25.10
C ASN A 290 3.44 -30.66 -24.96
N PRO A 291 2.19 -31.09 -24.76
CA PRO A 291 1.02 -30.20 -24.82
C PRO A 291 1.01 -29.09 -23.74
N GLY A 292 1.73 -29.28 -22.64
CA GLY A 292 1.63 -28.41 -21.47
C GLY A 292 0.31 -28.64 -20.72
N ILE A 293 -0.08 -27.70 -19.85
CA ILE A 293 -1.34 -27.79 -19.09
C ILE A 293 -1.89 -26.37 -18.87
N LEU A 294 -2.93 -26.00 -19.61
CA LEU A 294 -3.74 -24.82 -19.27
C LEU A 294 -4.55 -25.08 -17.99
N ARG A 295 -4.38 -24.24 -16.98
CA ARG A 295 -5.26 -24.23 -15.80
C ARG A 295 -5.40 -22.81 -15.28
N LEU A 296 -6.55 -22.50 -14.67
CA LEU A 296 -6.81 -21.18 -14.11
C LEU A 296 -7.55 -21.31 -12.77
N LEU A 297 -6.95 -20.73 -11.72
CA LEU A 297 -7.55 -20.47 -10.43
C LEU A 297 -7.58 -18.94 -10.23
N PHE A 298 -8.78 -18.39 -10.09
CA PHE A 298 -8.98 -16.94 -9.99
C PHE A 298 -10.01 -16.57 -8.94
N GLN A 299 -9.92 -15.32 -8.48
CA GLN A 299 -10.80 -14.72 -7.49
C GLN A 299 -11.49 -13.50 -8.09
N VAL A 300 -12.80 -13.40 -7.89
CA VAL A 300 -13.57 -12.18 -8.14
C VAL A 300 -13.90 -11.54 -6.81
N VAL A 301 -13.63 -10.25 -6.68
CA VAL A 301 -13.93 -9.43 -5.50
C VAL A 301 -14.92 -8.36 -5.90
N VAL A 302 -16.09 -8.35 -5.25
CA VAL A 302 -17.11 -7.33 -5.40
C VAL A 302 -17.11 -6.47 -4.15
N GLN A 303 -17.04 -5.16 -4.33
CA GLN A 303 -17.06 -4.18 -3.26
C GLN A 303 -17.94 -2.98 -3.64
N HIS A 304 -18.48 -2.28 -2.64
CA HIS A 304 -19.04 -0.96 -2.90
C HIS A 304 -17.90 -0.02 -3.33
N PRO A 305 -18.11 0.83 -4.34
CA PRO A 305 -17.27 2.01 -4.49
C PRO A 305 -17.38 2.82 -3.19
N GLN A 306 -16.23 3.15 -2.60
CA GLN A 306 -16.23 4.03 -1.43
C GLN A 306 -16.66 5.44 -1.83
N LEU A 307 -17.19 6.17 -0.86
CA LEU A 307 -18.04 7.35 -1.04
C LEU A 307 -17.26 8.62 -1.47
N ASP A 308 -16.47 8.51 -2.54
CA ASP A 308 -15.90 9.61 -3.33
C ASP A 308 -15.17 9.04 -4.57
N GLU A 309 -15.93 8.53 -5.57
CA GLU A 309 -15.35 8.01 -6.83
C GLU A 309 -14.51 9.05 -7.60
N ASN A 310 -14.63 10.33 -7.24
CA ASN A 310 -13.98 11.48 -7.89
C ASN A 310 -12.73 12.01 -7.15
N VAL A 311 -12.39 11.53 -5.95
CA VAL A 311 -11.18 11.98 -5.25
C VAL A 311 -9.95 11.25 -5.81
N THR A 312 -9.51 11.72 -6.97
CA THR A 312 -8.21 11.37 -7.55
C THR A 312 -7.11 12.19 -6.87
N HIS A 313 -6.13 11.52 -6.29
CA HIS A 313 -4.95 12.17 -5.73
C HIS A 313 -3.88 12.35 -6.80
N LEU A 314 -3.37 13.58 -6.92
CA LEU A 314 -2.28 13.91 -7.82
C LEU A 314 -0.94 13.69 -7.11
N VAL A 315 -0.11 12.78 -7.63
CA VAL A 315 1.25 12.53 -7.14
C VAL A 315 2.23 13.01 -8.21
N ASP A 316 2.72 14.24 -8.06
CA ASP A 316 3.74 14.83 -8.93
C ASP A 316 5.15 14.38 -8.50
N LEU A 317 5.74 13.48 -9.26
CA LEU A 317 7.15 13.07 -9.14
C LEU A 317 7.99 13.58 -10.33
N SER A 318 7.49 14.51 -11.15
CA SER A 318 8.15 14.99 -12.37
C SER A 318 9.49 15.68 -12.11
N LYS A 319 9.60 16.37 -10.96
CA LYS A 319 10.81 17.07 -10.51
C LYS A 319 11.72 16.19 -9.67
N GLU A 320 11.22 15.06 -9.20
CA GLU A 320 12.01 14.08 -8.44
C GLU A 320 12.91 13.28 -9.37
N ARG A 321 14.02 12.77 -8.85
CA ARG A 321 15.00 11.96 -9.59
C ARG A 321 15.43 10.78 -8.75
N ASN A 322 15.58 9.62 -9.40
CA ASN A 322 16.01 8.37 -8.79
C ASN A 322 15.20 8.06 -7.51
N MET A 323 13.89 8.13 -7.64
CA MET A 323 12.95 7.99 -6.53
C MET A 323 11.82 7.03 -6.91
N THR A 324 11.46 6.16 -5.98
CA THR A 324 10.34 5.23 -6.10
C THR A 324 9.43 5.39 -4.88
N VAL A 325 8.12 5.25 -5.11
CA VAL A 325 7.09 5.35 -4.06
C VAL A 325 6.17 4.16 -4.20
N THR A 326 6.21 3.25 -3.24
CA THR A 326 5.37 2.06 -3.19
C THR A 326 4.28 2.24 -2.15
N ILE A 327 3.03 2.12 -2.57
CA ILE A 327 1.84 2.09 -1.71
C ILE A 327 1.41 0.62 -1.60
N HIS A 328 1.25 0.13 -0.38
CA HIS A 328 0.98 -1.29 -0.10
C HIS A 328 0.09 -1.45 1.14
N SER A 329 -0.48 -2.63 1.33
CA SER A 329 -1.15 -3.00 2.59
C SER A 329 -0.16 -3.19 3.73
N GLU A 330 -0.61 -2.96 4.96
CA GLU A 330 0.13 -3.29 6.18
C GLU A 330 0.48 -4.79 6.23
N GLY A 331 1.69 -5.11 6.69
CA GLY A 331 2.23 -6.47 6.74
C GLY A 331 2.94 -6.96 5.47
N TRP A 332 2.88 -6.23 4.35
CA TRP A 332 3.66 -6.56 3.14
C TRP A 332 5.18 -6.46 3.40
N PRO A 333 6.02 -7.38 2.86
CA PRO A 333 5.69 -8.52 2.01
C PRO A 333 5.32 -9.82 2.76
N GLY A 334 5.45 -9.85 4.09
CA GLY A 334 5.31 -11.08 4.88
C GLY A 334 3.88 -11.60 5.06
N HIS A 335 2.86 -10.73 4.92
CA HIS A 335 1.45 -11.09 5.04
C HIS A 335 0.73 -11.00 3.69
N THR A 336 0.34 -12.15 3.15
CA THR A 336 -0.70 -12.24 2.11
C THR A 336 -2.07 -12.22 2.80
N PRO A 337 -2.99 -11.30 2.44
CA PRO A 337 -4.33 -11.29 3.04
C PRO A 337 -5.07 -12.61 2.78
N LEU A 338 -5.76 -13.11 3.81
CA LEU A 338 -6.66 -14.26 3.64
C LEU A 338 -7.79 -13.92 2.65
N MET A 339 -8.26 -14.92 1.91
CA MET A 339 -9.28 -14.74 0.84
C MET A 339 -10.60 -14.09 1.32
N SER A 340 -10.82 -14.07 2.63
CA SER A 340 -12.00 -13.50 3.31
C SER A 340 -11.84 -12.05 3.78
N GLU A 341 -10.67 -11.43 3.63
CA GLU A 341 -10.46 -10.04 4.07
C GLU A 341 -10.90 -9.00 3.02
N PRO A 342 -11.44 -7.84 3.43
CA PRO A 342 -11.74 -6.75 2.51
C PRO A 342 -10.43 -6.21 1.91
N ILE A 343 -10.32 -6.30 0.58
CA ILE A 343 -9.08 -5.99 -0.16
C ILE A 343 -9.08 -4.52 -0.55
N CYS A 344 -8.07 -3.78 -0.09
CA CYS A 344 -7.82 -2.43 -0.55
C CYS A 344 -7.04 -2.44 -1.87
N LEU A 345 -7.61 -1.84 -2.91
CA LEU A 345 -6.97 -1.68 -4.22
C LEU A 345 -6.58 -0.23 -4.45
N ILE A 346 -5.45 -0.05 -5.12
CA ILE A 346 -4.87 1.24 -5.49
C ILE A 346 -4.93 1.31 -7.01
N CYS A 347 -5.76 2.21 -7.52
CA CYS A 347 -5.96 2.41 -8.95
C CYS A 347 -5.01 3.49 -9.47
N LYS A 348 -4.25 3.18 -10.51
CA LYS A 348 -3.45 4.15 -11.28
C LYS A 348 -4.27 4.75 -12.43
N ASP A 349 -5.13 3.95 -13.00
CA ASP A 349 -6.04 4.30 -14.09
C ASP A 349 -7.42 3.70 -13.76
N PRO A 350 -8.55 4.16 -14.34
CA PRO A 350 -9.90 3.76 -13.91
C PRO A 350 -10.20 2.26 -13.92
N ARG A 351 -9.44 1.45 -14.69
CA ARG A 351 -9.53 -0.03 -14.77
C ARG A 351 -8.25 -0.75 -14.31
N THR A 352 -7.18 -0.01 -14.00
CA THR A 352 -5.87 -0.55 -13.64
C THR A 352 -5.64 -0.36 -12.15
N CYS A 353 -6.04 -1.36 -11.35
CA CYS A 353 -5.93 -1.33 -9.89
C CYS A 353 -5.26 -2.59 -9.36
N ASP A 354 -4.36 -2.43 -8.38
CA ASP A 354 -3.60 -3.51 -7.77
C ASP A 354 -3.56 -3.34 -6.24
N ARG A 355 -3.20 -4.39 -5.50
CA ARG A 355 -2.96 -4.38 -4.04
C ARG A 355 -1.69 -3.63 -3.66
N VAL A 356 -0.74 -3.50 -4.61
CA VAL A 356 0.52 -2.77 -4.46
C VAL A 356 0.75 -1.92 -5.70
N LEU A 357 0.96 -0.61 -5.52
CA LEU A 357 1.27 0.31 -6.63
C LEU A 357 2.65 0.95 -6.39
N THR A 358 3.56 0.80 -7.36
CA THR A 358 4.86 1.48 -7.36
C THR A 358 4.88 2.59 -8.41
N LEU A 359 5.17 3.80 -7.95
CA LEU A 359 5.33 5.01 -8.76
C LEU A 359 6.82 5.34 -8.91
N ALA A 360 7.23 5.83 -10.08
CA ALA A 360 8.62 6.14 -10.40
C ALA A 360 8.84 7.65 -10.62
N SER A 361 10.06 8.12 -10.38
CA SER A 361 10.45 9.51 -10.64
C SER A 361 10.36 9.90 -12.11
N GLY A 362 10.03 11.17 -12.40
CA GLY A 362 9.96 11.73 -13.74
C GLY A 362 8.57 11.79 -14.36
N ALA A 363 7.53 11.32 -13.66
CA ALA A 363 6.14 11.32 -14.13
C ALA A 363 5.18 11.96 -13.11
N VAL A 364 3.99 12.34 -13.59
CA VAL A 364 2.86 12.76 -12.75
C VAL A 364 1.81 11.65 -12.80
N TYR A 365 1.36 11.20 -11.64
CA TYR A 365 0.35 10.16 -11.52
C TYR A 365 -0.94 10.74 -10.95
N ARG A 366 -2.09 10.24 -11.43
CA ARG A 366 -3.38 10.35 -10.73
C ARG A 366 -3.65 8.97 -10.14
N ILE A 367 -3.99 8.90 -8.86
CA ILE A 367 -4.32 7.63 -8.21
C ILE A 367 -5.62 7.75 -7.44
N SER A 368 -6.35 6.65 -7.30
CA SER A 368 -7.52 6.54 -6.43
C SER A 368 -7.48 5.24 -5.63
N PHE A 369 -8.32 5.14 -4.58
CA PHE A 369 -8.30 4.03 -3.64
C PHE A 369 -9.68 3.38 -3.55
N LEU A 370 -9.78 2.10 -3.93
CA LEU A 370 -10.94 1.26 -3.66
C LEU A 370 -10.67 0.51 -2.36
N CYS A 371 -10.87 1.20 -1.24
CA CYS A 371 -10.44 0.75 0.08
C CYS A 371 -11.34 1.34 1.16
N LYS A 372 -12.03 0.50 1.93
CA LYS A 372 -12.91 0.94 3.03
C LYS A 372 -12.18 1.73 4.12
N ASP A 373 -10.95 1.33 4.41
CA ASP A 373 -10.15 1.93 5.46
C ASP A 373 -8.70 2.14 4.98
N LEU A 374 -8.42 3.37 4.57
CA LEU A 374 -7.09 3.83 4.18
C LEU A 374 -6.06 3.69 5.31
N SER A 375 -6.48 3.50 6.56
CA SER A 375 -5.57 3.21 7.69
C SER A 375 -4.88 1.85 7.57
N ARG A 376 -5.37 0.93 6.74
CA ARG A 376 -4.71 -0.34 6.40
C ARG A 376 -3.60 -0.20 5.34
N LEU A 377 -3.53 0.94 4.65
CA LEU A 377 -2.50 1.22 3.65
C LEU A 377 -1.29 1.92 4.29
N ARG A 378 -0.12 1.70 3.68
CA ARG A 378 1.18 2.24 4.10
C ARG A 378 1.95 2.69 2.86
N ILE A 379 2.66 3.81 2.98
CA ILE A 379 3.61 4.26 1.94
C ILE A 379 5.03 3.92 2.38
N THR A 380 5.79 3.29 1.49
CA THR A 380 7.24 3.14 1.58
C THR A 380 7.87 3.83 0.37
N ALA A 381 8.77 4.78 0.59
CA ALA A 381 9.46 5.49 -0.49
C ALA A 381 10.98 5.38 -0.38
N GLU A 382 11.66 5.28 -1.50
CA GLU A 382 13.12 5.24 -1.61
C GLU A 382 13.62 6.32 -2.58
N LYS A 383 14.71 7.00 -2.21
CA LYS A 383 15.36 8.03 -3.03
C LYS A 383 16.87 7.86 -3.02
N GLY A 384 17.45 7.61 -4.18
CA GLY A 384 18.90 7.50 -4.36
C GLY A 384 19.55 8.85 -4.68
N ILE A 385 20.58 9.23 -3.92
CA ILE A 385 21.41 10.40 -4.17
C ILE A 385 22.85 9.92 -4.34
N SER A 386 23.40 10.01 -5.55
CA SER A 386 24.78 9.62 -5.86
C SER A 386 25.64 10.83 -6.25
N CYS A 387 26.92 10.76 -5.88
CA CYS A 387 27.95 11.63 -6.42
C CYS A 387 28.89 10.83 -7.34
N VAL A 388 29.14 11.35 -8.54
CA VAL A 388 30.12 10.75 -9.50
C VAL A 388 31.37 11.63 -9.65
N ASP A 389 31.25 12.94 -9.44
CA ASP A 389 32.34 13.93 -9.58
C ASP A 389 32.39 14.82 -8.33
N PHE A 390 33.43 14.61 -7.50
CA PHE A 390 33.66 15.32 -6.25
C PHE A 390 33.50 16.83 -6.38
N TRP A 391 34.11 17.44 -7.41
CA TRP A 391 34.16 18.89 -7.58
C TRP A 391 32.78 19.50 -7.87
N ARG A 392 31.87 18.73 -8.47
CA ARG A 392 30.46 19.13 -8.69
C ARG A 392 29.57 18.92 -7.46
N CYS A 393 29.96 18.03 -6.55
CA CYS A 393 29.18 17.67 -5.36
C CYS A 393 29.55 18.48 -4.12
N GLN A 394 30.84 18.81 -3.93
CA GLN A 394 31.36 19.45 -2.71
C GLN A 394 30.67 20.79 -2.37
N LYS A 395 30.17 21.50 -3.38
CA LYS A 395 29.44 22.78 -3.21
C LYS A 395 27.92 22.62 -3.03
N LYS A 396 27.38 21.40 -3.03
CA LYS A 396 25.94 21.14 -2.96
C LYS A 396 25.52 20.60 -1.59
N ILE A 397 24.56 21.29 -0.99
CA ILE A 397 23.84 20.84 0.20
C ILE A 397 22.47 20.33 -0.25
N TYR A 398 22.15 19.09 0.10
CA TYR A 398 20.91 18.41 -0.22
C TYR A 398 19.99 18.45 1.01
N SER A 399 18.75 18.91 0.84
CA SER A 399 17.73 18.80 1.89
C SER A 399 17.19 17.37 1.94
N LEU A 400 17.26 16.73 3.11
CA LEU A 400 16.73 15.38 3.36
C LEU A 400 15.35 15.49 4.03
N SER A 401 14.38 15.93 3.23
CA SER A 401 12.97 16.06 3.64
C SER A 401 12.06 15.19 2.76
N VAL A 402 10.91 14.81 3.30
CA VAL A 402 9.88 14.05 2.55
C VAL A 402 9.16 14.99 1.58
N PRO A 403 9.06 14.69 0.27
CA PRO A 403 8.35 15.53 -0.68
C PRO A 403 6.86 15.69 -0.36
N LYS A 404 6.32 16.90 -0.60
CA LYS A 404 4.90 17.22 -0.35
C LYS A 404 3.92 16.31 -1.09
N ALA A 405 4.30 15.84 -2.28
CA ALA A 405 3.52 14.88 -3.08
C ALA A 405 3.23 13.55 -2.34
N ILE A 406 4.01 13.19 -1.32
CA ILE A 406 3.75 12.06 -0.44
C ILE A 406 2.97 12.49 0.80
N THR A 407 3.36 13.59 1.46
CA THR A 407 2.70 14.01 2.72
C THR A 407 1.28 14.54 2.53
N GLN A 408 0.87 14.81 1.29
CA GLN A 408 -0.50 15.20 0.91
C GLN A 408 -1.42 14.00 0.65
N LEU A 409 -0.90 12.77 0.61
CA LEU A 409 -1.74 11.57 0.46
C LEU A 409 -2.47 11.25 1.78
N PRO A 410 -3.72 10.74 1.74
CA PRO A 410 -4.50 10.39 2.94
C PRO A 410 -4.03 9.10 3.62
N ILE A 411 -2.82 8.61 3.31
CA ILE A 411 -2.25 7.34 3.76
C ILE A 411 -1.00 7.62 4.57
N GLN A 412 -0.80 6.88 5.66
CA GLN A 412 0.37 7.05 6.51
C GLN A 412 1.66 6.60 5.79
N LEU A 413 2.64 7.51 5.75
CA LEU A 413 4.02 7.17 5.40
C LEU A 413 4.63 6.25 6.46
N HIS A 414 4.84 4.99 6.14
CA HIS A 414 5.52 4.05 7.04
C HIS A 414 7.02 4.34 7.10
N ARG A 415 7.66 4.48 5.92
CA ARG A 415 9.11 4.60 5.80
C ARG A 415 9.52 5.45 4.61
N PHE A 416 10.51 6.32 4.81
CA PHE A 416 11.23 7.01 3.74
C PHE A 416 12.71 6.66 3.83
N ILE A 417 13.31 6.22 2.72
CA ILE A 417 14.69 5.76 2.66
C ILE A 417 15.47 6.67 1.71
N TRP A 418 16.58 7.24 2.19
CA TRP A 418 17.59 7.85 1.34
C TRP A 418 18.78 6.89 1.22
N LYS A 419 19.13 6.48 -0.01
CA LYS A 419 20.37 5.75 -0.31
C LYS A 419 21.39 6.75 -0.84
N LEU A 420 22.40 7.04 -0.04
CA LEU A 420 23.46 7.99 -0.35
C LEU A 420 24.69 7.23 -0.82
N LEU A 421 25.08 7.44 -2.08
CA LEU A 421 26.19 6.75 -2.71
C LEU A 421 27.38 7.70 -2.92
N ALA A 422 28.54 7.31 -2.37
CA ALA A 422 29.79 8.06 -2.41
C ALA A 422 30.97 7.16 -2.86
N PRO A 423 31.84 7.64 -3.76
CA PRO A 423 33.14 7.04 -4.05
C PRO A 423 34.10 7.02 -2.84
N ASP A 424 35.04 6.08 -2.81
CA ASP A 424 35.93 5.75 -1.68
C ASP A 424 36.78 6.91 -1.09
N MET A 425 36.93 8.02 -1.82
CA MET A 425 37.67 9.23 -1.40
C MET A 425 36.75 10.38 -0.96
N ILE A 426 35.44 10.16 -0.89
CA ILE A 426 34.42 11.18 -0.61
C ILE A 426 33.57 10.73 0.58
N ASN A 427 33.50 11.55 1.62
CA ASN A 427 32.73 11.23 2.81
C ASN A 427 31.34 11.87 2.76
N ILE A 428 30.41 11.27 3.51
CA ILE A 428 29.01 11.67 3.62
C ILE A 428 28.81 12.40 4.95
N GLU A 429 28.41 13.67 4.89
CA GLU A 429 28.13 14.51 6.06
C GLU A 429 26.65 14.80 6.19
N ILE A 430 26.04 14.31 7.28
CA ILE A 430 24.68 14.63 7.68
C ILE A 430 24.73 15.73 8.74
N THR A 431 23.85 16.74 8.62
CA THR A 431 23.69 17.82 9.61
C THR A 431 22.22 18.05 9.97
N SER A 432 21.93 18.40 11.22
CA SER A 432 20.61 18.82 11.73
C SER A 432 20.79 20.12 12.53
N PRO A 433 20.84 21.29 11.85
CA PRO A 433 21.30 22.54 12.46
C PRO A 433 20.34 23.17 13.48
N SER A 434 19.05 22.87 13.39
CA SER A 434 17.99 23.52 14.16
C SER A 434 17.38 22.60 15.23
N LEU A 435 17.14 21.33 14.89
CA LEU A 435 16.55 20.35 15.80
C LEU A 435 17.63 19.60 16.60
N LYS A 436 18.79 19.35 15.98
CA LYS A 436 19.82 18.41 16.44
C LYS A 436 19.30 16.98 16.62
N LEU A 437 20.21 16.01 16.52
CA LEU A 437 19.91 14.60 16.72
C LEU A 437 20.16 14.18 18.17
N GLN A 438 19.25 13.37 18.71
CA GLN A 438 19.36 12.67 19.98
C GLN A 438 19.55 11.18 19.67
N GLN A 439 20.65 10.58 20.10
CA GLN A 439 20.85 9.14 19.97
C GLN A 439 19.87 8.40 20.90
N HIS A 440 19.24 7.34 20.37
CA HIS A 440 18.30 6.50 21.10
C HIS A 440 19.05 5.32 21.75
N ILE A 441 19.03 5.26 23.09
CA ILE A 441 19.91 4.38 23.91
C ILE A 441 19.09 3.38 24.77
N GLN A 442 17.77 3.57 24.90
CA GLN A 442 16.83 2.68 25.60
C GLN A 442 15.60 2.44 24.73
N GLU A 443 14.86 1.33 24.93
CA GLU A 443 13.65 0.94 24.16
C GLU A 443 12.47 1.94 24.23
N GLN A 444 12.62 3.07 24.92
CA GLN A 444 11.62 4.11 25.04
C GLN A 444 11.48 4.88 23.72
N ARG A 445 10.34 4.68 23.03
CA ARG A 445 10.01 5.31 21.73
C ARG A 445 10.28 6.81 21.75
N CYS A 446 10.78 7.36 20.63
CA CYS A 446 10.95 8.81 20.46
C CYS A 446 9.67 9.56 20.86
N ASN A 447 9.81 10.65 21.64
CA ASN A 447 8.70 11.55 21.99
C ASN A 447 8.09 12.30 20.78
N LYS A 448 8.66 12.09 19.58
CA LYS A 448 8.34 12.74 18.32
C LYS A 448 7.76 11.74 17.34
N SER A 449 6.99 12.22 16.36
CA SER A 449 6.25 11.36 15.43
C SER A 449 7.13 10.60 14.42
N TYR A 450 8.46 10.72 14.49
CA TYR A 450 9.39 10.03 13.62
C TYR A 450 10.79 9.86 14.24
N SER A 451 11.57 8.96 13.64
CA SER A 451 12.98 8.69 13.97
C SER A 451 13.79 8.42 12.70
N TYR A 452 15.10 8.70 12.73
CA TYR A 452 16.05 8.32 11.68
C TYR A 452 16.89 7.12 12.11
N SER A 453 16.87 6.05 11.32
CA SER A 453 17.82 4.94 11.44
C SER A 453 18.94 5.14 10.42
N ILE A 454 20.19 5.15 10.84
CA ILE A 454 21.35 5.41 9.97
C ILE A 454 22.24 4.17 9.94
N VAL A 455 22.58 3.71 8.73
CA VAL A 455 23.49 2.59 8.46
C VAL A 455 24.53 3.06 7.45
N SER A 456 25.81 2.85 7.74
CA SER A 456 26.89 2.99 6.75
C SER A 456 27.28 1.60 6.28
N ALA A 457 27.45 1.41 4.96
CA ALA A 457 27.68 0.10 4.37
C ALA A 457 28.77 0.16 3.30
N THR A 458 29.61 -0.87 3.29
CA THR A 458 30.49 -1.25 2.19
C THR A 458 29.95 -2.54 1.55
N PRO A 459 30.47 -2.99 0.39
CA PRO A 459 30.08 -4.29 -0.18
C PRO A 459 30.37 -5.50 0.72
N GLU A 460 31.26 -5.35 1.71
CA GLU A 460 31.74 -6.44 2.57
C GLU A 460 31.25 -6.35 4.03
N THR A 461 30.92 -5.14 4.51
CA THR A 461 30.55 -4.90 5.93
C THR A 461 29.48 -3.81 6.08
N GLU A 462 28.53 -4.04 7.00
CA GLU A 462 27.53 -3.04 7.41
C GLU A 462 27.80 -2.55 8.85
N LEU A 463 27.87 -1.22 9.02
CA LEU A 463 27.98 -0.53 10.30
C LEU A 463 26.66 0.16 10.63
N TYR A 464 25.92 -0.42 11.58
CA TYR A 464 24.72 0.21 12.13
C TYR A 464 25.08 1.40 13.04
N VAL A 465 24.98 2.62 12.52
CA VAL A 465 25.38 3.86 13.23
C VAL A 465 24.46 4.15 14.41
N GLY A 466 23.15 3.95 14.24
CA GLY A 466 22.18 4.09 15.33
C GLY A 466 20.78 4.52 14.88
N THR A 467 19.87 4.62 15.85
CA THR A 467 18.60 5.34 15.70
C THR A 467 18.69 6.69 16.41
N PHE A 468 18.14 7.72 15.78
CA PHE A 468 18.21 9.11 16.22
C PHE A 468 16.81 9.75 16.20
N CYS A 469 16.41 10.36 17.31
CA CYS A 469 15.23 11.21 17.40
C CYS A 469 15.64 12.69 17.14
N PRO A 470 14.75 13.54 16.61
CA PRO A 470 15.00 14.99 16.58
C PRO A 470 14.83 15.62 17.98
N GLY A 471 15.63 16.66 18.29
CA GLY A 471 15.56 17.40 19.56
C GLY A 471 16.73 17.16 20.53
N GLY A 472 17.94 16.88 20.01
CA GLY A 472 19.08 16.42 20.82
C GLY A 472 20.25 17.40 20.95
N SER A 473 21.47 16.87 20.75
CA SER A 473 22.73 17.63 20.88
C SER A 473 23.79 17.24 19.85
N ILE A 474 23.56 16.20 19.03
CA ILE A 474 24.42 15.86 17.90
C ILE A 474 24.01 16.77 16.73
N GLU A 475 24.86 17.71 16.34
CA GLU A 475 24.60 18.60 15.20
C GLU A 475 24.91 17.94 13.86
N LYS A 476 25.90 17.05 13.85
CA LYS A 476 26.53 16.55 12.64
C LYS A 476 27.12 15.15 12.81
N ILE A 477 27.04 14.35 11.75
CA ILE A 477 27.60 13.01 11.65
C ILE A 477 28.30 12.90 10.29
N GLN A 478 29.62 12.69 10.30
CA GLN A 478 30.40 12.37 9.09
C GLN A 478 30.64 10.86 9.07
N MET A 479 30.47 10.23 7.90
CA MET A 479 30.72 8.81 7.67
C MET A 479 31.52 8.62 6.38
N ARG A 480 32.34 7.57 6.34
CA ARG A 480 33.22 7.29 5.21
C ARG A 480 32.50 6.66 4.01
N ASN A 481 31.70 5.62 4.24
CA ASN A 481 31.18 4.75 3.20
C ASN A 481 29.78 5.15 2.75
N ASN A 482 29.16 4.41 1.82
CA ASN A 482 27.77 4.61 1.43
C ASN A 482 26.85 4.63 2.66
N VAL A 483 25.83 5.49 2.68
CA VAL A 483 24.93 5.64 3.84
C VAL A 483 23.49 5.43 3.43
N THR A 484 22.79 4.56 4.15
CA THR A 484 21.34 4.43 4.08
C THR A 484 20.72 5.09 5.30
N ILE A 485 19.90 6.11 5.07
CA ILE A 485 19.11 6.79 6.11
C ILE A 485 17.66 6.36 5.93
N SER A 486 17.07 5.73 6.94
CA SER A 486 15.66 5.35 6.95
C SER A 486 14.91 6.17 8.00
N LEU A 487 14.10 7.12 7.56
CA LEU A 487 13.08 7.73 8.40
C LEU A 487 11.91 6.75 8.57
N LYS A 488 11.52 6.52 9.83
CA LYS A 488 10.31 5.75 10.22
C LYS A 488 9.36 6.70 10.93
N THR A 489 8.06 6.66 10.63
CA THR A 489 7.04 7.46 11.34
C THR A 489 6.25 6.62 12.34
N PHE A 490 5.63 7.31 13.30
CA PHE A 490 4.81 6.74 14.35
C PHE A 490 3.50 7.54 14.47
N GLY A 491 2.37 6.88 14.25
CA GLY A 491 1.04 7.48 14.30
C GLY A 491 0.79 8.57 13.25
N LYS A 492 -0.30 9.34 13.44
CA LYS A 492 -0.77 10.36 12.48
C LYS A 492 -0.08 11.73 12.61
N GLY A 493 0.74 11.94 13.65
CA GLY A 493 1.34 13.25 13.96
C GLY A 493 2.35 13.78 12.91
N PHE A 494 2.93 12.88 12.10
CA PHE A 494 4.00 13.21 11.16
C PHE A 494 3.62 14.25 10.10
N ILE A 495 2.35 14.31 9.68
CA ILE A 495 1.90 15.25 8.64
C ILE A 495 2.09 16.71 9.09
N ASN A 496 1.94 17.00 10.39
CA ASN A 496 2.15 18.32 10.93
C ASN A 496 3.65 18.63 11.16
N GLU A 497 4.44 17.62 11.54
CA GLU A 497 5.88 17.78 11.80
C GLU A 497 6.75 17.69 10.53
N SER A 498 6.22 17.26 9.37
CA SER A 498 7.00 17.10 8.13
C SER A 498 7.60 18.41 7.61
N ASN A 499 6.93 19.54 7.86
CA ASN A 499 7.42 20.87 7.48
C ASN A 499 8.57 21.37 8.37
N THR A 500 8.86 20.70 9.49
CA THR A 500 9.93 21.11 10.42
C THR A 500 11.22 20.32 10.25
N GLN A 501 11.30 19.41 9.26
CA GLN A 501 12.50 18.62 8.98
C GLN A 501 13.67 19.50 8.57
N ASP A 502 14.80 19.41 9.30
CA ASP A 502 15.98 20.25 9.10
C ASP A 502 17.21 19.47 8.61
N LEU A 503 17.07 18.15 8.42
CA LEU A 503 18.16 17.25 8.07
C LEU A 503 18.72 17.60 6.68
N LYS A 504 20.04 17.77 6.60
CA LYS A 504 20.77 18.14 5.40
C LYS A 504 21.94 17.20 5.19
N MET A 505 22.36 17.06 3.93
CA MET A 505 23.45 16.19 3.49
C MET A 505 24.40 16.96 2.57
N SER A 506 25.70 16.79 2.76
CA SER A 506 26.75 17.28 1.86
C SER A 506 27.87 16.25 1.68
N PHE A 507 28.48 16.24 0.49
CA PHE A 507 29.68 15.45 0.23
C PHE A 507 30.93 16.24 0.65
N VAL A 508 31.77 15.66 1.48
CA VAL A 508 32.91 16.33 2.12
C VAL A 508 34.22 15.56 1.88
N PRO A 509 35.39 16.21 2.06
CA PRO A 509 36.69 15.52 1.94
C PRO A 509 36.80 14.32 2.89
N HIS A 510 37.66 13.38 2.51
CA HIS A 510 37.97 12.18 3.28
C HIS A 510 38.41 12.48 4.73
N ILE A 511 37.97 11.63 5.67
CA ILE A 511 38.37 11.63 7.09
C ILE A 511 39.00 10.27 7.44
N LYS A 512 39.90 10.25 8.43
CA LYS A 512 40.61 9.02 8.81
C LYS A 512 39.74 7.99 9.55
N ASP A 513 38.76 8.46 10.30
CA ASP A 513 37.87 7.63 11.11
C ASP A 513 36.67 7.14 10.27
N GLU A 514 36.06 6.02 10.64
CA GLU A 514 34.89 5.51 9.90
C GLU A 514 33.64 6.35 10.15
N CYS A 515 33.51 6.90 11.35
CA CYS A 515 32.42 7.80 11.72
C CYS A 515 32.88 8.85 12.74
N THR A 516 32.53 10.12 12.50
CA THR A 516 32.81 11.24 13.38
C THR A 516 31.52 11.99 13.73
N PHE A 517 31.22 12.08 15.02
CA PHE A 517 30.09 12.83 15.56
C PHE A 517 30.54 14.21 16.03
N THR A 518 29.79 15.26 15.70
CA THR A 518 29.95 16.58 16.33
C THR A 518 28.78 16.85 17.26
N VAL A 519 29.09 17.10 18.53
CA VAL A 519 28.11 17.24 19.61
C VAL A 519 28.28 18.60 20.27
N SER A 520 27.19 19.35 20.35
CA SER A 520 27.10 20.62 21.09
C SER A 520 26.03 20.47 22.19
N PRO A 521 26.43 20.05 23.40
CA PRO A 521 25.49 19.84 24.49
C PRO A 521 24.70 21.10 24.82
N ASN A 522 23.42 20.94 25.16
CA ASN A 522 22.61 22.07 25.65
C ASN A 522 22.95 22.32 27.13
N PRO A 523 23.09 23.59 27.60
CA PRO A 523 23.57 23.92 28.95
C PRO A 523 22.84 23.29 30.15
N LYS A 524 21.61 22.80 29.96
CA LYS A 524 20.77 22.20 31.01
C LYS A 524 20.56 20.69 30.83
N ALA A 525 21.21 20.06 29.86
CA ALA A 525 21.01 18.66 29.51
C ALA A 525 22.26 17.81 29.83
N LYS A 526 22.05 16.63 30.42
CA LYS A 526 23.01 15.53 30.38
C LYS A 526 22.88 14.86 29.02
N VAL A 527 23.93 14.91 28.22
CA VAL A 527 23.98 14.22 26.92
C VAL A 527 24.63 12.86 27.14
N GLU A 528 23.91 11.79 26.86
CA GLU A 528 24.46 10.44 26.83
C GLU A 528 24.73 10.03 25.39
N LEU A 529 25.86 9.37 25.17
CA LEU A 529 26.37 8.95 23.86
C LEU A 529 26.83 7.50 23.95
N GLN A 530 26.61 6.75 22.88
CA GLN A 530 26.94 5.33 22.78
C GLN A 530 27.69 5.05 21.48
N SER A 531 28.64 4.12 21.52
CA SER A 531 29.24 3.56 20.31
C SER A 531 28.16 2.93 19.40
N PRO A 532 28.24 3.13 18.07
CA PRO A 532 27.49 2.36 17.08
C PRO A 532 27.43 0.85 17.30
N ASN A 533 26.43 0.24 16.67
CA ASN A 533 26.17 -1.20 16.67
C ASN A 533 25.99 -1.84 18.07
N PRO A 534 25.08 -1.34 18.93
CA PRO A 534 25.01 -1.70 20.34
C PRO A 534 24.66 -3.18 20.64
N HIS A 535 24.09 -3.91 19.67
CA HIS A 535 23.72 -5.33 19.83
C HIS A 535 24.82 -6.33 19.43
N TYR A 536 25.78 -5.90 18.59
CA TYR A 536 26.85 -6.76 18.07
C TYR A 536 28.25 -6.23 18.41
N GLY A 537 28.35 -5.05 19.01
CA GLY A 537 29.59 -4.34 19.26
C GLY A 537 30.13 -3.61 18.03
N LEU A 538 31.08 -2.72 18.28
CA LEU A 538 31.83 -2.07 17.19
C LEU A 538 32.57 -3.14 16.36
N PRO A 539 32.62 -3.05 15.01
CA PRO A 539 33.34 -4.04 14.20
C PRO A 539 34.86 -4.02 14.45
N PRO A 540 35.60 -5.10 14.09
CA PRO A 540 37.05 -5.15 14.30
C PRO A 540 37.80 -4.02 13.59
N TYR A 541 38.83 -3.48 14.22
CA TYR A 541 39.72 -2.42 13.68
C TYR A 541 39.05 -1.08 13.32
N VAL A 542 37.75 -0.92 13.55
CA VAL A 542 37.02 0.33 13.31
C VAL A 542 37.37 1.36 14.40
N SER A 543 37.54 2.61 13.99
CA SER A 543 37.74 3.77 14.87
C SER A 543 36.62 4.79 14.69
N ILE A 544 36.12 5.33 15.81
CA ILE A 544 35.02 6.30 15.87
C ILE A 544 35.38 7.45 16.79
N SER A 545 35.04 8.66 16.37
CA SER A 545 35.44 9.89 17.04
C SER A 545 34.22 10.76 17.39
N TRP A 546 34.27 11.41 18.55
CA TRP A 546 33.29 12.41 18.99
C TRP A 546 34.02 13.73 19.27
N TYR A 547 33.67 14.77 18.52
CA TYR A 547 34.09 16.14 18.77
C TYR A 547 33.03 16.85 19.62
N ILE A 548 33.40 17.22 20.84
CA ILE A 548 32.52 17.86 21.81
C ILE A 548 32.83 19.36 21.85
N VAL A 549 31.83 20.17 21.49
CA VAL A 549 31.91 21.64 21.52
C VAL A 549 31.58 22.16 22.92
N VAL A 550 32.49 22.93 23.51
CA VAL A 550 32.36 23.49 24.86
C VAL A 550 32.29 25.02 24.76
N PRO A 551 31.14 25.65 25.09
CA PRO A 551 31.01 27.10 25.07
C PRO A 551 32.03 27.78 25.97
N SER A 552 32.64 28.89 25.52
CA SER A 552 33.79 29.52 26.20
C SER A 552 33.55 29.90 27.66
N LYS A 553 32.30 30.18 28.04
CA LYS A 553 31.85 30.52 29.41
C LYS A 553 31.48 29.29 30.27
N GLN A 554 31.64 28.07 29.76
CA GLN A 554 31.20 26.83 30.41
C GLN A 554 32.34 25.81 30.48
N ILE A 555 32.15 24.80 31.33
CA ILE A 555 33.03 23.65 31.53
C ILE A 555 32.20 22.41 31.18
N ALA A 556 32.78 21.48 30.42
CA ALA A 556 32.16 20.20 30.14
C ALA A 556 32.70 19.13 31.08
N ARG A 557 31.85 18.48 31.85
CA ARG A 557 32.22 17.30 32.65
C ARG A 557 31.94 16.04 31.84
N LEU A 558 32.99 15.29 31.53
CA LEU A 558 32.96 14.01 30.84
C LEU A 558 33.04 12.87 31.85
N GLY A 559 32.25 11.80 31.67
CA GLY A 559 32.38 10.57 32.44
C GLY A 559 31.86 9.35 31.67
N PHE A 560 32.36 8.16 32.02
CA PHE A 560 31.94 6.89 31.42
C PHE A 560 30.84 6.22 32.27
N SER A 561 30.00 5.40 31.65
CA SER A 561 28.93 4.66 32.35
C SER A 561 29.38 3.31 32.92
N LYS A 562 30.59 2.85 32.58
CA LYS A 562 31.24 1.62 33.06
C LYS A 562 32.68 1.96 33.47
N ASP A 563 33.26 1.19 34.39
CA ASP A 563 34.64 1.38 34.87
C ASP A 563 35.70 0.79 33.92
N ARG A 564 35.30 -0.05 32.96
CA ARG A 564 36.17 -0.75 31.99
C ARG A 564 35.48 -0.88 30.63
N MET A 565 36.25 -1.05 29.56
CA MET A 565 35.72 -1.18 28.19
C MET A 565 34.91 -2.46 27.96
N GLY A 566 35.26 -3.57 28.65
CA GLY A 566 34.51 -4.83 28.60
C GLY A 566 34.79 -5.71 27.36
N ILE A 567 35.92 -5.51 26.69
CA ILE A 567 36.41 -6.33 25.57
C ILE A 567 37.70 -7.08 25.97
N ALA A 568 37.94 -8.24 25.36
CA ALA A 568 39.25 -8.90 25.34
C ALA A 568 39.74 -8.99 23.89
N CYS A 569 40.98 -8.61 23.63
CA CYS A 569 41.55 -8.57 22.28
C CYS A 569 42.32 -9.87 21.96
N GLU A 570 42.05 -10.46 20.79
CA GLU A 570 42.84 -11.57 20.24
C GLU A 570 44.08 -11.02 19.51
N THR A 571 43.88 -10.00 18.67
CA THR A 571 44.95 -9.32 17.92
C THR A 571 44.76 -7.80 17.92
N GLY A 572 45.85 -7.08 18.17
CA GLY A 572 45.83 -5.63 18.40
C GLY A 572 45.33 -5.26 19.79
N HIS A 573 45.07 -3.98 20.01
CA HIS A 573 44.60 -3.39 21.26
C HIS A 573 43.48 -2.39 20.96
N ALA A 574 42.52 -2.25 21.88
CA ALA A 574 41.45 -1.28 21.79
C ALA A 574 41.76 -0.09 22.70
N TYR A 575 41.53 1.12 22.20
CA TYR A 575 41.92 2.34 22.91
C TYR A 575 40.77 3.32 23.06
N VAL A 576 40.74 4.00 24.20
CA VAL A 576 39.98 5.24 24.41
C VAL A 576 40.98 6.37 24.56
N ASN A 577 40.91 7.36 23.69
CA ASN A 577 41.79 8.52 23.65
C ASN A 577 40.96 9.80 23.85
N ILE A 578 41.39 10.70 24.75
CA ILE A 578 40.69 11.94 25.09
C ILE A 578 41.66 13.11 25.12
N LYS A 579 41.43 14.13 24.28
CA LYS A 579 42.34 15.26 24.06
C LYS A 579 41.60 16.60 23.94
N GLU A 580 42.02 17.62 24.70
CA GLU A 580 41.53 19.00 24.53
C GLU A 580 42.19 19.69 23.34
N GLU A 581 41.45 20.57 22.68
CA GLU A 581 41.89 21.39 21.55
C GLU A 581 42.63 22.65 22.04
N THR A 582 43.72 22.46 22.80
CA THR A 582 44.62 23.54 23.21
C THR A 582 46.10 23.19 22.95
N PRO A 583 46.95 24.19 22.65
CA PRO A 583 48.38 23.97 22.49
C PRO A 583 48.99 23.41 23.79
N GLY A 584 49.59 22.22 23.71
CA GLY A 584 50.19 21.54 24.87
C GLY A 584 49.21 20.74 25.75
N ALA A 585 47.97 20.50 25.31
CA ALA A 585 47.03 19.63 26.03
C ALA A 585 47.57 18.21 26.19
N GLU A 586 47.52 17.67 27.42
CA GLU A 586 47.83 16.27 27.69
C GLU A 586 46.78 15.33 27.06
N GLU A 587 47.26 14.32 26.35
CA GLU A 587 46.46 13.33 25.65
C GLU A 587 46.27 12.10 26.55
N THR A 588 45.03 11.85 26.98
CA THR A 588 44.75 10.71 27.86
C THR A 588 44.38 9.50 27.04
N VAL A 589 45.31 8.55 26.94
CA VAL A 589 45.06 7.24 26.32
C VAL A 589 44.82 6.19 27.40
N ARG A 590 43.84 5.32 27.18
CA ARG A 590 43.60 4.09 27.96
C ARG A 590 43.50 2.89 27.04
N ARG A 591 44.09 1.77 27.44
CA ARG A 591 44.04 0.47 26.75
C ARG A 591 42.94 -0.43 27.35
N GLU A 592 42.52 -1.50 26.66
CA GLU A 592 41.37 -2.33 27.06
C GLU A 592 41.45 -2.97 28.45
N ASP A 593 42.66 -3.25 28.93
CA ASP A 593 42.97 -3.86 30.23
C ASP A 593 43.03 -2.84 31.38
N GLU A 594 43.10 -1.55 31.06
CA GLU A 594 43.14 -0.45 32.02
C GLU A 594 41.73 0.00 32.45
N PRO A 595 41.56 0.56 33.66
CA PRO A 595 40.32 1.22 34.05
C PRO A 595 40.10 2.50 33.23
N LEU A 596 38.83 2.75 32.89
CA LEU A 596 38.42 3.98 32.21
C LEU A 596 38.64 5.22 33.10
N PRO A 597 38.84 6.41 32.51
CA PRO A 597 39.13 7.62 33.29
C PRO A 597 37.98 8.02 34.21
N ASN A 598 38.32 8.41 35.45
CA ASN A 598 37.37 9.04 36.37
C ASN A 598 36.73 10.31 35.76
N PRO A 599 35.49 10.67 36.14
CA PRO A 599 34.80 11.81 35.56
C PRO A 599 35.56 13.13 35.76
N ARG A 600 35.87 13.82 34.66
CA ARG A 600 36.80 14.97 34.61
C ARG A 600 36.18 16.20 33.94
N ASN A 601 36.71 17.36 34.29
CA ASN A 601 36.31 18.64 33.71
C ASN A 601 37.21 18.99 32.52
N MET A 602 36.60 19.41 31.42
CA MET A 602 37.22 19.85 30.17
C MET A 602 36.89 21.33 29.96
N TYR A 603 37.89 22.15 29.65
CA TYR A 603 37.75 23.61 29.65
C TYR A 603 37.57 24.22 28.25
N HIS A 604 37.95 23.45 27.23
CA HIS A 604 37.90 23.76 25.80
C HIS A 604 37.19 22.64 25.03
N ASN A 605 37.01 22.82 23.71
CA ASN A 605 36.53 21.76 22.82
C ASN A 605 37.47 20.54 22.93
N PHE A 606 36.93 19.34 22.78
CA PHE A 606 37.73 18.13 22.93
C PHE A 606 37.26 16.97 22.07
N TRP A 607 38.20 16.08 21.80
CA TRP A 607 37.99 14.83 21.09
C TRP A 607 37.90 13.66 22.08
N VAL A 608 36.97 12.75 21.84
CA VAL A 608 36.93 11.40 22.41
C VAL A 608 36.99 10.44 21.24
N ASN A 609 38.06 9.66 21.12
CA ASN A 609 38.25 8.71 20.03
C ASN A 609 38.31 7.29 20.61
N VAL A 610 37.63 6.35 19.96
CA VAL A 610 37.51 4.96 20.40
C VAL A 610 37.87 4.06 19.22
N SER A 611 38.92 3.27 19.38
CA SER A 611 39.36 2.29 18.37
C SER A 611 39.19 0.87 18.88
N ASN A 612 38.77 -0.04 17.98
CA ASN A 612 38.57 -1.44 18.31
C ASN A 612 39.74 -2.33 17.88
N CYS A 613 39.92 -3.43 18.59
CA CYS A 613 40.80 -4.53 18.22
C CYS A 613 40.02 -5.64 17.49
N LYS A 614 40.65 -6.79 17.22
CA LYS A 614 39.91 -8.03 16.95
C LYS A 614 39.46 -8.63 18.29
N PRO A 615 38.15 -8.70 18.59
CA PRO A 615 37.68 -9.30 19.84
C PRO A 615 37.94 -10.81 19.87
N VAL A 616 38.19 -11.34 21.07
CA VAL A 616 38.05 -12.79 21.35
C VAL A 616 36.58 -13.17 21.25
N ASP A 617 36.29 -14.37 20.73
CA ASP A 617 34.94 -14.92 20.59
C ASP A 617 34.05 -14.65 21.82
N ARG A 618 32.84 -14.13 21.56
CA ARG A 618 31.83 -13.68 22.55
C ARG A 618 32.10 -12.37 23.30
N THR A 619 33.22 -11.68 23.07
CA THR A 619 33.42 -10.32 23.59
C THR A 619 33.09 -9.25 22.54
N GLN A 620 32.59 -8.09 22.98
CA GLN A 620 32.10 -7.02 22.10
C GLN A 620 32.40 -5.65 22.70
N LEU A 621 33.00 -4.74 21.92
CA LEU A 621 33.23 -3.37 22.38
C LEU A 621 31.94 -2.55 22.28
N THR A 622 31.35 -2.24 23.44
CA THR A 622 30.22 -1.30 23.58
C THR A 622 30.53 -0.26 24.65
N LEU A 623 30.78 0.98 24.22
CA LEU A 623 31.13 2.09 25.11
C LEU A 623 29.96 3.06 25.23
N GLN A 624 29.63 3.46 26.45
CA GLN A 624 28.67 4.52 26.74
C GLN A 624 29.32 5.53 27.68
N PHE A 625 29.16 6.81 27.35
CA PHE A 625 29.67 7.92 28.11
C PHE A 625 28.67 9.07 28.13
N TRP A 626 28.89 10.04 29.02
CA TRP A 626 28.03 11.19 29.18
C TRP A 626 28.84 12.48 29.30
N VAL A 627 28.21 13.58 28.88
CA VAL A 627 28.72 14.94 29.00
C VAL A 627 27.66 15.83 29.63
N THR A 628 28.03 16.59 30.65
CA THR A 628 27.21 17.69 31.21
C THR A 628 27.96 19.00 31.09
N LEU A 629 27.26 20.08 30.74
CA LEU A 629 27.81 21.43 30.82
C LEU A 629 27.48 22.05 32.19
N ALA A 630 28.41 22.84 32.71
CA ALA A 630 28.23 23.71 33.87
C ALA A 630 28.82 25.09 33.58
N ASP A 631 28.24 26.16 34.13
CA ASP A 631 28.80 27.50 33.97
C ASP A 631 30.15 27.62 34.68
N LYS A 632 31.11 28.32 34.06
CA LYS A 632 32.39 28.65 34.71
C LYS A 632 32.09 29.52 35.92
N GLN A 633 32.39 29.01 37.11
CA GLN A 633 32.28 29.77 38.35
C GLN A 633 33.30 30.91 38.29
N ILE A 634 32.83 32.12 37.98
CA ILE A 634 33.69 33.31 37.98
C ILE A 634 34.04 33.59 39.44
N ASP A 635 35.32 33.45 39.79
CA ASP A 635 35.78 33.66 41.15
C ASP A 635 35.77 35.16 41.49
N LEU A 636 34.61 35.60 41.96
CA LEU A 636 34.33 36.99 42.35
C LEU A 636 35.29 37.47 43.44
N GLY A 637 35.89 36.54 44.21
CA GLY A 637 36.89 36.82 45.23
C GLY A 637 38.15 37.50 44.67
N ILE A 638 38.59 37.14 43.46
CA ILE A 638 39.78 37.75 42.83
C ILE A 638 39.48 39.20 42.41
N ILE A 639 38.29 39.46 41.86
CA ILE A 639 37.87 40.81 41.46
C ILE A 639 37.67 41.70 42.69
N LEU A 640 37.01 41.19 43.74
CA LEU A 640 36.88 41.89 45.02
C LEU A 640 38.24 42.13 45.70
N GLY A 641 39.18 41.18 45.62
CA GLY A 641 40.54 41.35 46.13
C GLY A 641 41.31 42.47 45.44
N ILE A 642 41.22 42.56 44.11
CA ILE A 642 41.85 43.65 43.32
C ILE A 642 41.20 45.01 43.64
N VAL A 643 39.88 45.07 43.78
CA VAL A 643 39.16 46.31 44.13
C VAL A 643 39.47 46.75 45.57
N ALA A 644 39.57 45.82 46.53
CA ALA A 644 39.97 46.11 47.90
C ALA A 644 41.43 46.59 47.98
N GLY A 645 42.36 45.94 47.26
CA GLY A 645 43.77 46.35 47.20
C GLY A 645 43.95 47.75 46.59
N ALA A 646 43.22 48.06 45.52
CA ALA A 646 43.20 49.39 44.92
C ALA A 646 42.62 50.45 45.89
N GLY A 647 41.56 50.12 46.62
CA GLY A 647 40.96 51.00 47.63
C GLY A 647 41.93 51.39 48.75
N VAL A 648 42.72 50.43 49.24
CA VAL A 648 43.76 50.68 50.26
C VAL A 648 44.86 51.60 49.73
N LEU A 649 45.34 51.40 48.49
CA LEU A 649 46.35 52.27 47.87
C LEU A 649 45.85 53.71 47.67
N VAL A 650 44.58 53.90 47.29
CA VAL A 650 43.95 55.23 47.18
C VAL A 650 43.79 55.89 48.56
N ALA A 651 43.42 55.13 49.60
CA ALA A 651 43.33 55.64 50.97
C ALA A 651 44.69 56.07 51.54
N ILE A 652 45.76 55.32 51.26
CA ILE A 652 47.15 55.68 51.61
C ILE A 652 47.58 56.94 50.83
N GLY A 653 47.28 57.02 49.53
CA GLY A 653 47.57 58.22 48.73
C GLY A 653 46.88 59.48 49.25
N LEU A 654 45.59 59.37 49.63
CA LEU A 654 44.82 60.49 50.18
C LEU A 654 45.31 60.92 51.57
N THR A 655 45.63 59.97 52.46
CA THR A 655 46.15 60.29 53.80
C THR A 655 47.53 60.96 53.74
N VAL A 656 48.44 60.51 52.86
CA VAL A 656 49.74 61.19 52.63
C VAL A 656 49.55 62.60 52.04
N CYS A 657 48.56 62.80 51.17
CA CYS A 657 48.29 64.10 50.57
C CYS A 657 47.65 65.10 51.55
N CYS A 658 46.70 64.64 52.40
CA CYS A 658 45.97 65.49 53.34
C CYS A 658 46.83 66.05 54.50
N VAL A 659 47.93 65.38 54.89
CA VAL A 659 48.77 65.84 56.02
C VAL A 659 49.69 67.00 55.64
N LYS A 660 50.01 67.22 54.35
CA LYS A 660 51.12 68.13 53.97
C LYS A 660 50.75 69.54 53.49
N LYS A 661 49.47 69.92 53.35
CA LYS A 661 49.09 71.30 52.96
C LYS A 661 47.85 71.86 53.68
N LYS A 662 48.06 72.44 54.85
CA LYS A 662 47.14 73.44 55.45
C LYS A 662 47.88 74.60 56.13
N LYS A 663 48.36 75.57 55.34
CA LYS A 663 48.41 77.03 55.66
C LYS A 663 49.18 77.86 54.61
N LYS A 664 48.46 78.68 53.85
CA LYS A 664 48.67 80.14 53.71
C LYS A 664 47.37 80.78 53.19
N LYS A 665 47.22 82.10 53.35
CA LYS A 665 45.93 82.80 53.50
C LYS A 665 45.94 84.13 52.73
N THR A 666 44.77 84.55 52.19
CA THR A 666 44.42 85.93 51.74
C THR A 666 45.19 86.40 50.47
N GLN A 667 44.63 87.10 49.47
CA GLN A 667 43.86 88.37 49.48
C GLN A 667 43.30 88.70 48.07
N ASN A 668 42.21 89.46 47.97
CA ASN A 668 41.59 89.93 46.70
C ASN A 668 42.27 91.23 46.18
N PRO A 669 42.08 91.67 44.91
CA PRO A 669 40.89 92.50 44.58
C PRO A 669 40.29 92.25 43.17
N MET A 670 39.46 93.20 42.69
CA MET A 670 38.44 93.08 41.63
C MET A 670 38.71 94.06 40.44
N VAL A 671 37.96 93.87 39.33
CA VAL A 671 37.65 94.82 38.21
C VAL A 671 38.53 94.76 36.94
N GLY A 672 37.88 94.81 35.76
CA GLY A 672 38.47 95.04 34.41
C GLY A 672 38.10 93.96 33.37
N VAL A 673 36.84 93.81 32.94
CA VAL A 673 36.20 94.50 31.78
C VAL A 673 36.97 94.38 30.45
N TYR A 674 36.46 93.57 29.51
CA TYR A 674 36.21 93.87 28.06
C TYR A 674 36.12 92.60 27.19
N ASN A 675 35.14 92.62 26.27
CA ASN A 675 35.03 91.88 25.00
C ASN A 675 35.25 90.36 24.94
N ALA A 676 34.14 89.64 24.72
CA ALA A 676 34.15 88.35 24.05
C ALA A 676 34.22 88.55 22.52
N ASN A 677 35.22 87.97 21.82
CA ASN A 677 35.08 87.48 20.45
C ASN A 677 36.29 86.70 19.90
N VAL A 678 36.07 86.06 18.73
CA VAL A 678 37.04 85.54 17.73
C VAL A 678 37.55 84.08 17.85
N ASN A 679 36.77 83.17 17.24
CA ASN A 679 37.13 82.21 16.18
C ASN A 679 38.50 81.52 16.10
N THR A 680 38.43 80.19 15.91
CA THR A 680 39.01 79.52 14.72
C THR A 680 38.09 78.43 14.12
N GLN A 681 37.50 78.76 12.96
CA GLN A 681 37.18 77.88 11.81
C GLN A 681 36.03 76.81 11.87
N MET A 682 35.57 76.44 10.67
CA MET A 682 34.29 75.80 10.27
C MET A 682 34.55 74.88 9.05
N PRO A 683 33.59 74.08 8.51
CA PRO A 683 32.27 73.70 9.01
C PRO A 683 32.02 72.16 9.07
N GLY A 684 31.11 71.70 9.95
CA GLY A 684 30.81 70.26 10.19
C GLY A 684 29.30 69.93 10.23
N LYS A 685 28.94 68.67 9.97
CA LYS A 685 27.57 68.20 9.64
C LYS A 685 26.72 67.73 10.83
N LYS A 686 25.40 68.01 10.69
CA LYS A 686 24.19 67.25 11.11
C LYS A 686 24.12 66.57 12.49
N GLY A 687 23.02 66.85 13.21
CA GLY A 687 22.47 65.93 14.22
C GLY A 687 21.56 66.61 15.26
N LEU A 688 20.29 66.85 14.93
CA LEU A 688 19.29 67.35 15.88
C LEU A 688 18.27 66.23 16.19
N PHE A 689 17.79 66.13 17.44
CA PHE A 689 16.37 66.03 17.81
C PHE A 689 16.19 65.74 19.33
N THR A 690 15.15 66.32 19.94
CA THR A 690 14.74 66.14 21.34
C THR A 690 13.23 65.85 21.47
N LYS A 691 12.82 65.25 22.60
CA LYS A 691 11.51 64.61 22.86
C LYS A 691 10.30 65.56 22.99
N GLY A 692 9.08 65.05 22.74
CA GLY A 692 7.82 65.67 23.22
C GLY A 692 6.48 64.94 22.98
N ARG A 693 6.12 63.98 23.86
CA ARG A 693 4.77 63.65 24.39
C ARG A 693 3.55 63.17 23.51
N GLN A 694 3.09 61.94 23.83
CA GLN A 694 1.72 61.35 23.90
C GLN A 694 0.68 61.39 22.73
N THR A 695 0.22 60.16 22.41
CA THR A 695 -1.15 59.68 22.08
C THR A 695 -1.96 60.25 20.90
N SER A 696 -2.46 59.33 20.06
CA SER A 696 -3.81 59.22 19.48
C SER A 696 -3.83 58.85 17.99
N GLU A 697 -4.92 58.23 17.60
CA GLU A 697 -5.19 57.38 16.45
C GLU A 697 -5.29 58.08 15.07
N SER A 698 -4.93 57.30 14.03
CA SER A 698 -5.67 57.16 12.76
C SER A 698 -5.68 58.25 11.67
N HIS A 699 -5.69 57.77 10.41
CA HIS A 699 -6.08 58.47 9.16
C HIS A 699 -5.17 59.65 8.71
N VAL A 700 -5.04 60.06 7.44
CA VAL A 700 -5.41 59.53 6.10
C VAL A 700 -4.53 60.26 5.03
N TYR A 701 -4.28 59.62 3.89
CA TYR A 701 -3.73 60.12 2.59
C TYR A 701 -3.23 61.58 2.41
N ALA A 702 -2.07 61.71 1.74
CA ALA A 702 -1.88 62.68 0.65
C ALA A 702 -0.79 62.23 -0.34
N VAL A 703 -1.05 62.41 -1.64
CA VAL A 703 -0.16 62.12 -2.79
C VAL A 703 0.68 63.36 -3.14
N ILE A 704 1.93 63.19 -3.56
CA ILE A 704 2.62 64.10 -4.50
C ILE A 704 3.43 63.26 -5.49
N ASP A 705 3.45 63.68 -6.76
CA ASP A 705 4.04 63.02 -7.93
C ASP A 705 5.21 63.87 -8.51
N ASP A 706 5.75 63.40 -9.64
CA ASP A 706 6.51 64.11 -10.69
C ASP A 706 8.02 64.42 -10.54
N ALA A 707 8.79 63.73 -11.39
CA ALA A 707 9.89 64.23 -12.26
C ALA A 707 11.15 64.92 -11.62
N VAL A 708 12.32 65.06 -12.26
CA VAL A 708 12.70 65.18 -13.69
C VAL A 708 14.18 64.75 -13.94
N VAL A 709 14.47 64.20 -15.14
CA VAL A 709 15.61 64.48 -16.11
C VAL A 709 17.00 64.91 -15.53
N TYR A 710 18.19 64.38 -15.89
CA TYR A 710 18.76 63.56 -17.01
C TYR A 710 19.90 62.63 -16.46
N GLY A 711 20.66 61.79 -17.20
CA GLY A 711 20.75 61.49 -18.64
C GLY A 711 22.15 61.75 -19.27
N HIS A 712 23.09 60.79 -19.23
CA HIS A 712 24.37 60.88 -19.99
C HIS A 712 24.95 59.52 -20.46
N LEU A 713 25.23 59.47 -21.77
CA LEU A 713 26.27 58.70 -22.48
C LEU A 713 26.12 57.18 -22.68
N LEU A 714 25.55 56.84 -23.84
CA LEU A 714 25.74 55.57 -24.56
C LEU A 714 26.93 55.67 -25.53
N LYS A 715 27.69 54.57 -25.67
CA LYS A 715 28.34 54.13 -26.92
C LYS A 715 28.52 52.60 -26.85
N GLU A 716 27.73 51.84 -27.59
CA GLU A 716 28.04 51.28 -28.94
C GLU A 716 28.94 50.03 -28.88
N SER A 717 28.65 48.90 -29.54
CA SER A 717 27.41 48.34 -30.10
C SER A 717 27.70 46.92 -30.64
N ASN A 718 26.73 45.99 -30.56
CA ASN A 718 26.36 44.99 -31.61
C ASN A 718 25.57 43.80 -31.03
N GLY A 719 24.49 43.39 -31.72
CA GLY A 719 23.85 42.06 -31.53
C GLY A 719 22.50 42.08 -30.82
N SER A 720 21.44 42.42 -31.57
CA SER A 720 20.02 42.42 -31.17
C SER A 720 19.51 41.12 -30.52
N ILE A 721 18.74 41.25 -29.43
CA ILE A 721 17.30 40.89 -29.29
C ILE A 721 16.93 41.07 -27.81
N ALA A 722 15.96 41.95 -27.53
CA ALA A 722 15.32 42.07 -26.22
C ALA A 722 13.81 41.84 -26.39
N PRO A 723 13.16 41.04 -25.52
CA PRO A 723 11.73 40.79 -25.63
C PRO A 723 10.92 41.93 -25.02
N GLU A 724 9.82 42.28 -25.67
CA GLU A 724 8.82 43.23 -25.18
C GLU A 724 7.88 42.53 -24.20
N VAL A 725 7.64 43.17 -23.05
CA VAL A 725 6.71 42.70 -22.01
C VAL A 725 5.50 43.62 -22.06
N ASP A 726 4.41 43.17 -22.68
CA ASP A 726 3.18 43.97 -22.81
C ASP A 726 2.20 43.70 -21.66
N VAL A 727 1.42 44.73 -21.32
CA VAL A 727 0.65 44.85 -20.08
C VAL A 727 -0.84 44.59 -20.32
N TYR A 728 -1.49 44.03 -19.30
CA TYR A 728 -2.90 43.63 -19.31
C TYR A 728 -3.85 44.78 -19.71
N ARG A 729 -4.63 44.61 -20.78
CA ARG A 729 -5.77 45.48 -21.12
C ARG A 729 -7.10 44.85 -20.67
N PRO A 730 -7.99 45.59 -19.99
CA PRO A 730 -9.38 45.15 -19.77
C PRO A 730 -10.16 45.02 -21.09
N PHE A 731 -11.19 44.19 -21.08
CA PHE A 731 -12.03 43.86 -22.24
C PHE A 731 -13.32 44.68 -22.23
N ASP A 732 -13.49 45.60 -23.19
CA ASP A 732 -14.74 46.33 -23.43
C ASP A 732 -15.49 45.71 -24.61
N GLY A 733 -16.37 44.75 -24.33
CA GLY A 733 -17.25 44.11 -25.30
C GLY A 733 -18.49 43.52 -24.64
N PRO A 734 -19.65 43.45 -25.33
CA PRO A 734 -20.90 42.98 -24.74
C PRO A 734 -20.83 41.49 -24.41
N VAL A 735 -21.14 41.14 -23.15
CA VAL A 735 -21.11 39.76 -22.65
C VAL A 735 -22.42 39.04 -22.95
N GLY A 736 -22.39 38.07 -23.86
CA GLY A 736 -23.52 37.17 -24.16
C GLY A 736 -23.69 36.07 -23.11
N SER A 737 -24.94 35.66 -22.86
CA SER A 737 -25.33 34.79 -21.74
C SER A 737 -25.34 33.28 -22.02
N LEU A 738 -24.43 32.76 -22.87
CA LEU A 738 -24.22 31.31 -23.05
C LEU A 738 -22.74 30.99 -23.37
N PRO A 739 -22.19 29.87 -22.85
CA PRO A 739 -20.82 29.42 -23.16
C PRO A 739 -20.73 28.73 -24.53
N PRO A 740 -19.58 28.86 -25.25
CA PRO A 740 -19.41 28.27 -26.59
C PRO A 740 -19.09 26.77 -26.55
N SER A 741 -19.62 26.04 -27.54
CA SER A 741 -19.31 24.63 -27.81
C SER A 741 -18.04 24.45 -28.67
N PRO A 742 -17.28 23.34 -28.49
CA PRO A 742 -16.02 23.11 -29.22
C PRO A 742 -16.23 22.67 -30.69
N PRO A 743 -15.28 22.95 -31.59
CA PRO A 743 -15.39 22.66 -33.01
C PRO A 743 -15.05 21.19 -33.37
N PRO A 744 -15.59 20.66 -34.49
CA PRO A 744 -15.23 19.34 -34.99
C PRO A 744 -13.89 19.36 -35.76
N PHE A 745 -13.01 18.39 -35.51
CA PHE A 745 -11.78 18.19 -36.28
C PHE A 745 -12.03 17.34 -37.52
N SER A 746 -11.86 17.93 -38.71
CA SER A 746 -11.90 17.22 -39.99
C SER A 746 -10.50 17.11 -40.60
N PHE A 747 -10.02 15.88 -40.77
CA PHE A 747 -8.93 15.56 -41.69
C PHE A 747 -9.15 14.18 -42.34
N ARG A 748 -9.67 14.18 -43.57
CA ARG A 748 -9.40 13.10 -44.52
C ARG A 748 -9.15 13.72 -45.89
N LYS A 749 -8.13 13.18 -46.57
CA LYS A 749 -7.58 13.71 -47.81
C LYS A 749 -8.12 12.88 -48.97
N ASP A 750 -8.66 13.54 -49.99
CA ASP A 750 -9.22 12.86 -51.16
C ASP A 750 -8.15 12.10 -51.95
N ILE A 751 -8.51 10.91 -52.41
CA ILE A 751 -7.94 10.28 -53.61
C ILE A 751 -9.12 9.82 -54.47
N LYS A 752 -9.26 10.42 -55.65
CA LYS A 752 -10.19 9.96 -56.70
C LYS A 752 -9.53 8.85 -57.52
N PHE A 753 -10.30 7.83 -57.91
CA PHE A 753 -10.43 7.46 -59.33
C PHE A 753 -11.75 6.71 -59.59
N SER A 754 -12.08 6.52 -60.87
CA SER A 754 -13.45 6.42 -61.41
C SER A 754 -14.00 5.00 -61.64
N SER A 755 -15.33 4.94 -61.83
CA SER A 755 -16.13 3.80 -62.29
C SER A 755 -15.95 3.44 -63.77
N ASN A 756 -16.19 2.17 -64.14
CA ASN A 756 -16.95 1.73 -65.32
C ASN A 756 -17.21 0.20 -65.35
N THR A 757 -18.49 -0.17 -65.20
CA THR A 757 -19.33 -1.12 -66.00
C THR A 757 -18.88 -2.55 -66.42
N GLU A 758 -19.67 -3.56 -65.98
CA GLU A 758 -20.03 -4.91 -66.56
C GLU A 758 -18.90 -5.96 -66.85
N GLU A 759 -18.92 -7.23 -66.42
CA GLU A 759 -19.98 -8.28 -66.34
C GLU A 759 -19.87 -9.22 -65.08
N GLU A 760 -20.91 -10.04 -64.83
CA GLU A 760 -21.11 -10.98 -63.68
C GLU A 760 -20.66 -12.45 -64.00
N PRO A 761 -20.75 -13.52 -63.14
CA PRO A 761 -21.52 -13.73 -61.89
C PRO A 761 -20.70 -14.40 -60.73
N PRO A 762 -21.25 -15.14 -59.72
CA PRO A 762 -21.26 -14.66 -58.33
C PRO A 762 -20.49 -15.53 -57.29
N PRO A 763 -20.05 -14.96 -56.16
CA PRO A 763 -19.61 -15.73 -54.99
C PRO A 763 -20.67 -15.79 -53.87
N LEU A 764 -20.91 -16.99 -53.33
CA LEU A 764 -21.67 -17.21 -52.10
C LEU A 764 -21.00 -16.52 -50.90
N THR A 765 -21.78 -15.79 -50.10
CA THR A 765 -21.38 -15.32 -48.77
C THR A 765 -22.52 -15.54 -47.76
N ASP A 766 -22.38 -16.58 -46.92
CA ASP A 766 -23.08 -16.65 -45.63
C ASP A 766 -22.41 -15.65 -44.67
N THR A 767 -23.17 -14.72 -44.09
CA THR A 767 -22.66 -13.90 -42.96
C THR A 767 -23.78 -13.33 -42.07
N GLU A 768 -24.63 -14.20 -41.52
CA GLU A 768 -25.55 -13.77 -40.46
C GLU A 768 -24.81 -13.53 -39.13
N HIS A 769 -24.80 -12.27 -38.69
CA HIS A 769 -24.40 -11.88 -37.34
C HIS A 769 -25.63 -11.81 -36.43
N ASP A 770 -25.71 -12.68 -35.42
CA ASP A 770 -26.76 -12.67 -34.40
C ASP A 770 -26.67 -11.41 -33.51
N ASN A 771 -27.36 -10.33 -33.89
CA ASN A 771 -27.63 -9.21 -33.02
C ASN A 771 -28.78 -9.56 -32.04
N TYR A 772 -28.55 -9.41 -30.73
CA TYR A 772 -29.64 -9.40 -29.74
C TYR A 772 -29.67 -8.10 -28.94
N THR A 773 -30.79 -7.40 -29.08
CA THR A 773 -31.11 -6.13 -28.42
C THR A 773 -31.64 -6.35 -27.00
N PHE A 774 -31.36 -5.42 -26.09
CA PHE A 774 -31.93 -5.42 -24.75
C PHE A 774 -33.42 -5.06 -24.78
N ALA A 775 -34.29 -5.97 -24.34
CA ALA A 775 -35.71 -5.68 -24.17
C ALA A 775 -35.96 -4.94 -22.85
N HIS A 776 -36.38 -3.67 -22.93
CA HIS A 776 -36.92 -2.96 -21.79
C HIS A 776 -38.33 -3.46 -21.47
N GLN A 777 -38.56 -3.89 -20.23
CA GLN A 777 -39.88 -4.25 -19.75
C GLN A 777 -40.68 -2.97 -19.45
N LYS A 778 -41.59 -2.58 -20.35
CA LYS A 778 -42.49 -1.45 -20.15
C LYS A 778 -43.68 -1.86 -19.27
N SER A 779 -44.10 -0.97 -18.37
CA SER A 779 -45.31 -1.13 -17.57
C SER A 779 -46.53 -1.29 -18.49
N GLY A 780 -47.43 -2.21 -18.14
CA GLY A 780 -48.74 -2.31 -18.78
C GLY A 780 -49.57 -1.06 -18.46
N GLN A 781 -50.25 -0.54 -19.48
CA GLN A 781 -51.25 0.51 -19.34
C GLN A 781 -52.59 -0.12 -19.69
N LEU A 782 -53.50 -0.19 -18.70
CA LEU A 782 -54.90 -0.51 -18.96
C LEU A 782 -55.61 0.73 -19.51
N GLU A 783 -56.76 0.51 -20.15
CA GLU A 783 -57.45 1.46 -21.01
C GLU A 783 -57.89 2.75 -20.31
N ASP A 784 -57.81 3.87 -21.04
CA ASP A 784 -58.37 5.16 -20.65
C ASP A 784 -59.60 5.45 -21.52
N ASN A 785 -60.76 5.59 -20.87
CA ASN A 785 -61.93 6.28 -21.39
C ASN A 785 -62.22 7.40 -20.39
N GLY A 786 -61.86 8.63 -20.75
CA GLY A 786 -61.89 9.74 -19.81
C GLY A 786 -63.31 10.29 -19.56
N ASP A 787 -63.41 11.18 -18.57
CA ASP A 787 -63.94 12.52 -18.83
C ASP A 787 -63.40 13.53 -17.79
N ALA A 788 -63.71 14.81 -17.98
CA ALA A 788 -63.03 15.94 -17.36
C ALA A 788 -63.53 16.38 -15.97
N ASN A 789 -62.70 17.25 -15.36
CA ASN A 789 -63.01 18.36 -14.44
C ASN A 789 -62.78 18.24 -12.91
N GLU A 790 -62.26 19.38 -12.45
CA GLU A 790 -62.46 20.08 -11.17
C GLU A 790 -61.44 20.01 -10.01
N LYS A 791 -61.58 21.07 -9.18
CA LYS A 791 -60.72 21.55 -8.08
C LYS A 791 -60.86 20.61 -6.86
N ASP A 792 -60.07 20.67 -5.78
CA ASP A 792 -59.75 21.85 -4.96
C ASP A 792 -58.64 21.54 -3.93
N LYS A 793 -58.34 22.51 -3.05
CA LYS A 793 -57.39 22.48 -1.93
C LYS A 793 -57.66 21.35 -0.91
N GLY A 794 -56.61 20.97 -0.18
CA GLY A 794 -56.70 20.21 1.08
C GLY A 794 -55.36 20.19 1.82
N ASP A 795 -55.37 20.35 3.14
CA ASP A 795 -54.19 20.61 3.97
C ASP A 795 -54.04 19.57 5.12
N THR A 796 -52.83 19.48 5.67
CA THR A 796 -52.46 18.98 7.01
C THR A 796 -52.52 17.49 7.40
N SER A 797 -51.45 17.07 8.09
CA SER A 797 -51.42 16.37 9.40
C SER A 797 -50.78 14.96 9.51
N MET A 798 -50.16 14.77 10.69
CA MET A 798 -49.05 13.89 11.08
C MET A 798 -49.37 12.39 11.33
N PRO A 799 -48.32 11.56 11.59
CA PRO A 799 -48.46 10.12 11.81
C PRO A 799 -48.49 9.69 13.29
N LEU A 800 -49.05 8.51 13.53
CA LEU A 800 -48.94 7.68 14.74
C LEU A 800 -49.11 6.20 14.30
N LEU A 801 -48.72 5.14 15.00
CA LEU A 801 -47.67 4.81 15.97
C LEU A 801 -47.98 3.33 16.31
N GLU A 802 -46.97 2.46 16.27
CA GLU A 802 -46.75 1.32 17.18
C GLU A 802 -47.93 0.44 17.72
N SER A 803 -47.83 -0.89 17.55
CA SER A 803 -48.38 -1.85 18.52
C SER A 803 -47.60 -3.18 18.57
N LYS A 804 -47.13 -3.52 19.78
CA LYS A 804 -46.96 -4.89 20.32
C LYS A 804 -48.36 -5.50 20.52
N GLU A 805 -48.61 -6.77 20.84
CA GLU A 805 -47.86 -7.93 21.36
C GLU A 805 -48.55 -9.20 20.73
N GLN A 806 -48.27 -10.49 20.97
CA GLN A 806 -48.12 -11.21 22.23
C GLN A 806 -47.66 -12.67 21.94
N ASP A 807 -46.88 -13.27 22.85
CA ASP A 807 -46.63 -14.72 22.88
C ASP A 807 -47.77 -15.50 23.55
N GLY A 808 -47.86 -16.80 23.27
CA GLY A 808 -48.71 -17.78 23.99
C GLY A 808 -48.04 -19.15 24.06
N LEU A 809 -48.00 -19.75 25.26
CA LEU A 809 -47.13 -20.89 25.61
C LEU A 809 -47.93 -22.16 25.98
N VAL A 810 -47.37 -23.34 25.70
CA VAL A 810 -47.66 -24.69 26.28
C VAL A 810 -49.07 -25.28 26.06
N GLU A 811 -49.13 -26.37 25.27
CA GLU A 811 -49.21 -27.76 25.82
C GLU A 811 -48.48 -28.75 24.88
#